data_AF-A0A9R0TYK0-F1
#
_entry.id   AF-A0A9R0TYK0-F1
#
_cell.length_a   1.000
_cell.length_b   1.000
_cell.length_c   1.000
_cell.angle_alpha   90.00
_cell.angle_beta   90.00
_cell.angle_gamma   90.00
#
_symmetry.space_group_name_H-M   'P 1'
#
loop_
_entity.id
_entity.type
_entity.pdbx_description
1 polymer ?
#
loop_
_entity_poly.entity_id
_entity_poly.type
_entity_poly.pdbx_seq_one_letter_code
_entity_poly.pdbx_strand_id
1 'polypeptide(L)'
;MDLRVSSFEQLCINMTNEKLQQHFNQHVFKMEQEEYTRDEIDWSYVEFVDNQDVLDLIEKKPGGIIALLDEACMFPKSTHETFAQKMYQTYKSHKRFSKPKLARTAFTINHYAGDVTYQADYFLDKNKDYVVAEHQALLNSSRCSFVANLFPPLPEESSKQSKFSSIGTRFKQQLQALMETLSTTEPHYIRCVKPNTVLKPGIFENDNVLNQLRCGGVLEAIRISCAGYPTKRTFDEFIDRFGVLAPELVDSSDEKTACAAICDKMGLKGYQIGKTKVFLRAGQMAELDARRAEVLANAVRLIQRRIRTHLMRKEFVSLKKASIQTQKFWRARLARKLFEHMRRVAAAITIQKHTRTHSAWKAYLQIYRSSITIQTGLRAMAARKEHRFRRETKATIIIQTRWRQHKAYVAYKLQKRASLILQCSWRGRVARKELRKLKMEARDNGALKEAKDKLEKRVEELTWRLDVEKHLRVDLEVAKGQEITKLQSALQEMQEKLEEAHAAIINEKEAAKLAIEQAPPKIVEVPVVDNAKVELLTSQNEELETELGTFRTKAEDLEKKLFEIQKQSDELSRETQERDSKINQVQDMIARLETNLSNMESENHVLRQQSLLASADDDNKTKQIESLESKIAILESENQLLRSNPAPAVQAVVTPEVIEPAVVKVLENGHQHGEPKMEEVVVPPVKNLSKQQSLTDRQQENHDVLIKSLAEDRRYDNRRPAAACIVYKSLLHWHSFEAEKTNIFDRIIHTIRSYVENAETSGELAYWLSTTSTLLYLLQNTLKASSSSTKVPNRSRTATGNLFNRMVQNARSSSSGLGISNGYSGMVGRADTTSMIEAKYPAVRFKQQLTAYVEKIYGMMRDSLKREISAILTLCIQAPRAGRVRASRGSLKSIHSSALSRQASSVHWQNIVKCLNHTLETMNNNYVPPMIIRKTFSQVFAFMNVQLFNSLLLRRECCSFSNGEFLKAGLQELEQWCSRTTEEYAGTSWDELQHIRQAVGFLVLHQKSHKTLEEITDELCPVLSISQIYRIGTMFWDDKYGAQGLSQEVIGNMRTMTTDDSITTPNSSFLLDDDSSIPISLDDIARLMLDINPTDVEPPPLLRQNSQFHFLLQQHTD
;
A
#
# COMPACT_ATOMS: atom_id res chain seq x y z
N MET A 1 -39.38 53.85 -32.03
CA MET A 1 -38.35 54.92 -32.00
C MET A 1 -39.08 56.20 -32.31
N ASP A 2 -39.13 57.16 -31.39
CA ASP A 2 -39.59 58.51 -31.72
C ASP A 2 -38.39 59.37 -32.12
N LEU A 3 -38.44 59.90 -33.33
CA LEU A 3 -37.65 61.06 -33.70
C LEU A 3 -38.21 62.27 -32.95
N ARG A 4 -37.36 63.27 -32.63
CA ARG A 4 -37.81 64.49 -31.91
C ARG A 4 -38.87 65.30 -32.67
N VAL A 5 -39.07 65.01 -33.95
CA VAL A 5 -40.16 65.48 -34.81
C VAL A 5 -40.63 64.31 -35.66
N SER A 6 -41.92 63.98 -35.60
CA SER A 6 -42.58 63.05 -36.53
C SER A 6 -43.36 63.83 -37.59
N SER A 7 -43.18 63.45 -38.85
CA SER A 7 -43.68 64.13 -40.06
C SER A 7 -44.49 63.16 -40.93
N PHE A 8 -44.98 63.60 -42.09
CA PHE A 8 -45.79 62.84 -43.04
C PHE A 8 -45.18 61.46 -43.40
N GLU A 9 -43.87 61.40 -43.57
CA GLU A 9 -43.11 60.17 -43.82
C GLU A 9 -43.27 59.16 -42.69
N GLN A 10 -43.25 59.62 -41.44
CA GLN A 10 -43.45 58.77 -40.26
C GLN A 10 -44.91 58.31 -40.14
N LEU A 11 -45.88 59.11 -40.60
CA LEU A 11 -47.28 58.70 -40.66
C LEU A 11 -47.47 57.55 -41.67
N CYS A 12 -46.85 57.65 -42.86
CA CYS A 12 -46.84 56.57 -43.85
C CYS A 12 -46.16 55.29 -43.31
N ILE A 13 -44.99 55.43 -42.68
CA ILE A 13 -44.26 54.29 -42.06
C ILE A 13 -45.12 53.63 -40.96
N ASN A 14 -45.74 54.42 -40.09
CA ASN A 14 -46.54 53.90 -38.99
C ASN A 14 -47.85 53.27 -39.48
N MET A 15 -48.48 53.81 -40.54
CA MET A 15 -49.63 53.18 -41.21
C MET A 15 -49.26 51.80 -41.78
N THR A 16 -48.10 51.65 -42.43
CA THR A 16 -47.60 50.35 -42.88
C THR A 16 -47.36 49.38 -41.71
N ASN A 17 -46.75 49.86 -40.61
CA ASN A 17 -46.54 49.03 -39.41
C ASN A 17 -47.87 48.59 -38.76
N GLU A 18 -48.88 49.46 -38.73
CA GLU A 18 -50.23 49.18 -38.22
C GLU A 18 -50.89 48.06 -39.04
N LYS A 19 -50.80 48.13 -40.38
CA LYS A 19 -51.39 47.17 -41.32
C LYS A 19 -50.69 45.82 -41.33
N LEU A 20 -49.35 45.81 -41.23
CA LEU A 20 -48.56 44.59 -41.04
C LEU A 20 -48.85 43.93 -39.69
N GLN A 21 -49.08 44.72 -38.63
CA GLN A 21 -49.48 44.18 -37.33
C GLN A 21 -50.89 43.59 -37.36
N GLN A 22 -51.83 44.19 -38.09
CA GLN A 22 -53.17 43.61 -38.27
C GLN A 22 -53.10 42.24 -38.95
N HIS A 23 -52.36 42.13 -40.06
CA HIS A 23 -52.14 40.87 -40.77
C HIS A 23 -51.47 39.81 -39.87
N PHE A 24 -50.49 40.21 -39.07
CA PHE A 24 -49.86 39.36 -38.06
C PHE A 24 -50.86 38.86 -37.00
N ASN A 25 -51.65 39.75 -36.40
CA ASN A 25 -52.66 39.38 -35.41
C ASN A 25 -53.66 38.37 -36.02
N GLN A 26 -54.20 38.67 -37.21
CA GLN A 26 -55.16 37.82 -37.91
C GLN A 26 -54.57 36.45 -38.30
N HIS A 27 -53.33 36.41 -38.79
CA HIS A 27 -52.69 35.18 -39.23
C HIS A 27 -52.27 34.27 -38.06
N VAL A 28 -51.65 34.82 -37.01
CA VAL A 28 -51.28 34.06 -35.80
C VAL A 28 -52.53 33.48 -35.13
N PHE A 29 -53.58 34.28 -34.99
CA PHE A 29 -54.87 33.83 -34.46
C PHE A 29 -55.48 32.72 -35.31
N LYS A 30 -55.50 32.87 -36.64
CA LYS A 30 -56.00 31.84 -37.56
C LYS A 30 -55.22 30.52 -37.46
N MET A 31 -53.88 30.56 -37.45
CA MET A 31 -53.07 29.35 -37.26
C MET A 31 -53.34 28.67 -35.92
N GLU A 32 -53.49 29.44 -34.84
CA GLU A 32 -53.75 28.88 -33.51
C GLU A 32 -55.15 28.21 -33.43
N GLN A 33 -56.17 28.84 -34.04
CA GLN A 33 -57.50 28.25 -34.21
C GLN A 33 -57.51 27.01 -35.11
N GLU A 34 -56.77 27.03 -36.22
CA GLU A 34 -56.65 25.88 -37.13
C GLU A 34 -55.99 24.69 -36.44
N GLU A 35 -55.01 24.90 -35.57
CA GLU A 35 -54.44 23.81 -34.77
C GLU A 35 -55.45 23.27 -33.74
N TYR A 36 -56.15 24.13 -33.01
CA TYR A 36 -57.18 23.69 -32.04
C TYR A 36 -58.35 22.95 -32.70
N THR A 37 -58.72 23.36 -33.92
CA THR A 37 -59.75 22.69 -34.73
C THR A 37 -59.24 21.34 -35.28
N ARG A 38 -57.98 21.28 -35.72
CA ARG A 38 -57.34 20.07 -36.26
C ARG A 38 -57.16 18.96 -35.21
N ASP A 39 -56.82 19.34 -33.98
CA ASP A 39 -56.69 18.43 -32.84
C ASP A 39 -58.02 18.19 -32.09
N GLU A 40 -59.14 18.81 -32.49
CA GLU A 40 -60.48 18.69 -31.88
C GLU A 40 -60.50 18.93 -30.36
N ILE A 41 -59.86 20.00 -29.89
CA ILE A 41 -59.98 20.42 -28.47
C ILE A 41 -61.15 21.38 -28.25
N ASP A 42 -61.67 21.42 -27.02
CA ASP A 42 -62.62 22.46 -26.61
C ASP A 42 -61.89 23.78 -26.32
N TRP A 43 -62.22 24.81 -27.10
CA TRP A 43 -61.64 26.15 -27.03
C TRP A 43 -62.73 27.22 -27.21
N SER A 44 -62.73 28.22 -26.33
CA SER A 44 -63.57 29.41 -26.46
C SER A 44 -62.87 30.48 -27.31
N TYR A 45 -63.65 31.29 -28.04
CA TYR A 45 -63.13 32.39 -28.84
C TYR A 45 -62.37 33.40 -27.94
N VAL A 46 -61.08 33.58 -28.19
CA VAL A 46 -60.24 34.57 -27.50
C VAL A 46 -60.41 35.92 -28.18
N GLU A 47 -61.08 36.85 -27.50
CA GLU A 47 -61.24 38.24 -27.97
C GLU A 47 -59.88 38.96 -27.96
N PHE A 48 -59.44 39.42 -29.14
CA PHE A 48 -58.17 40.15 -29.31
C PHE A 48 -58.42 41.64 -29.61
N VAL A 49 -57.41 42.48 -29.37
CA VAL A 49 -57.49 43.91 -29.66
C VAL A 49 -57.14 44.14 -31.13
N ASP A 50 -58.17 44.24 -31.97
CA ASP A 50 -58.03 44.71 -33.35
C ASP A 50 -57.61 46.19 -33.40
N ASN A 51 -56.85 46.55 -34.42
CA ASN A 51 -56.36 47.90 -34.70
C ASN A 51 -56.96 48.50 -35.98
N GLN A 52 -57.99 47.88 -36.55
CA GLN A 52 -58.83 48.46 -37.61
C GLN A 52 -59.33 49.88 -37.29
N ASP A 53 -59.53 50.22 -36.01
CA ASP A 53 -59.97 51.57 -35.60
C ASP A 53 -58.89 52.67 -35.79
N VAL A 54 -57.61 52.29 -35.79
CA VAL A 54 -56.49 53.18 -36.17
C VAL A 54 -56.35 53.26 -37.70
N LEU A 55 -56.54 52.13 -38.39
CA LEU A 55 -56.46 52.08 -39.85
C LEU A 55 -57.61 52.87 -40.51
N ASP A 56 -58.83 52.76 -40.00
CA ASP A 56 -59.99 53.55 -40.43
C ASP A 56 -59.74 55.06 -40.26
N LEU A 57 -59.17 55.49 -39.12
CA LEU A 57 -58.85 56.89 -38.86
C LEU A 57 -57.90 57.47 -39.94
N ILE A 58 -56.97 56.68 -40.47
CA ILE A 58 -55.99 57.15 -41.46
C ILE A 58 -56.51 56.98 -42.91
N GLU A 59 -57.05 55.81 -43.25
CA GLU A 59 -57.29 55.38 -44.63
C GLU A 59 -58.72 55.56 -45.16
N LYS A 60 -59.73 55.75 -44.30
CA LYS A 60 -61.15 55.69 -44.70
C LYS A 60 -61.53 56.83 -45.66
N LYS A 61 -62.39 56.54 -46.65
CA LYS A 61 -62.96 57.54 -47.57
C LYS A 61 -64.50 57.43 -47.54
N PRO A 62 -65.24 58.53 -47.29
CA PRO A 62 -64.76 59.85 -46.83
C PRO A 62 -64.25 59.82 -45.37
N GLY A 63 -63.56 60.89 -44.95
CA GLY A 63 -63.36 61.21 -43.53
C GLY A 63 -62.11 60.67 -42.82
N GLY A 64 -61.24 59.88 -43.45
CA GLY A 64 -59.91 59.52 -42.91
C GLY A 64 -58.86 60.60 -43.14
N ILE A 65 -57.74 60.58 -42.40
CA ILE A 65 -56.72 61.63 -42.40
C ILE A 65 -56.14 61.87 -43.82
N ILE A 66 -55.88 60.81 -44.60
CA ILE A 66 -55.41 60.95 -45.98
C ILE A 66 -56.46 61.65 -46.85
N ALA A 67 -57.75 61.33 -46.66
CA ALA A 67 -58.83 61.97 -47.40
C ALA A 67 -58.96 63.47 -47.08
N LEU A 68 -58.89 63.83 -45.79
CA LEU A 68 -58.90 65.23 -45.37
C LEU A 68 -57.68 66.02 -45.86
N LEU A 69 -56.51 65.36 -45.98
CA LEU A 69 -55.29 65.95 -46.51
C LEU A 69 -55.38 66.15 -48.03
N ASP A 70 -55.92 65.16 -48.76
CA ASP A 70 -56.17 65.26 -50.21
C ASP A 70 -57.16 66.40 -50.52
N GLU A 71 -58.26 66.49 -49.78
CA GLU A 71 -59.20 67.62 -49.85
C GLU A 71 -58.49 68.96 -49.57
N ALA A 72 -57.68 69.04 -48.51
CA ALA A 72 -56.99 70.27 -48.15
C ALA A 72 -55.96 70.69 -49.21
N CYS A 73 -55.26 69.75 -49.85
CA CYS A 73 -54.34 70.04 -50.95
C CYS A 73 -55.02 70.66 -52.18
N MET A 74 -56.30 70.33 -52.42
CA MET A 74 -57.09 70.84 -53.55
C MET A 74 -57.58 72.29 -53.40
N PHE A 75 -57.60 72.84 -52.18
CA PHE A 75 -58.01 74.23 -51.95
C PHE A 75 -56.78 75.16 -51.88
N PRO A 76 -56.62 76.13 -52.81
CA PRO A 76 -55.41 76.97 -52.88
C PRO A 76 -55.13 77.86 -51.66
N LYS A 77 -56.09 78.01 -50.75
CA LYS A 77 -55.97 78.80 -49.51
C LYS A 77 -55.73 77.95 -48.25
N SER A 78 -55.61 76.62 -48.37
CA SER A 78 -55.31 75.75 -47.22
C SER A 78 -53.88 75.94 -46.72
N THR A 79 -53.73 76.17 -45.41
CA THR A 79 -52.46 76.05 -44.69
C THR A 79 -52.45 74.80 -43.79
N HIS A 80 -51.27 74.37 -43.36
CA HIS A 80 -51.12 73.27 -42.39
C HIS A 80 -51.88 73.55 -41.08
N GLU A 81 -52.00 74.81 -40.65
CA GLU A 81 -52.86 75.21 -39.53
C GLU A 81 -54.34 74.93 -39.78
N THR A 82 -54.86 75.29 -40.97
CA THR A 82 -56.27 75.04 -41.32
C THR A 82 -56.57 73.54 -41.43
N PHE A 83 -55.64 72.74 -41.95
CA PHE A 83 -55.73 71.28 -41.98
C PHE A 83 -55.73 70.67 -40.57
N ALA A 84 -54.83 71.10 -39.68
CA ALA A 84 -54.82 70.68 -38.27
C ALA A 84 -56.13 71.05 -37.56
N GLN A 85 -56.66 72.26 -37.78
CA GLN A 85 -57.96 72.68 -37.23
C GLN A 85 -59.12 71.83 -37.75
N LYS A 86 -59.14 71.49 -39.05
CA LYS A 86 -60.15 70.60 -39.64
C LYS A 86 -60.11 69.22 -38.97
N MET A 87 -58.93 68.62 -38.79
CA MET A 87 -58.77 67.36 -38.05
C MET A 87 -59.25 67.46 -36.59
N TYR A 88 -58.91 68.54 -35.86
CA TYR A 88 -59.41 68.74 -34.48
C TYR A 88 -60.93 68.84 -34.40
N GLN A 89 -61.60 69.33 -35.45
CA GLN A 89 -63.07 69.40 -35.52
C GLN A 89 -63.66 68.04 -35.85
N THR A 90 -63.14 67.35 -36.88
CA THR A 90 -63.65 66.03 -37.32
C THR A 90 -63.44 64.92 -36.29
N TYR A 91 -62.29 64.89 -35.59
CA TYR A 91 -61.91 63.76 -34.72
C TYR A 91 -62.03 64.05 -33.22
N LYS A 92 -62.73 65.12 -32.82
CA LYS A 92 -62.83 65.58 -31.42
C LYS A 92 -63.22 64.50 -30.41
N SER A 93 -63.98 63.50 -30.83
CA SER A 93 -64.49 62.38 -30.01
C SER A 93 -63.88 61.02 -30.35
N HIS A 94 -62.85 60.94 -31.21
CA HIS A 94 -62.30 59.68 -31.68
C HIS A 94 -61.25 59.13 -30.70
N LYS A 95 -61.46 57.91 -30.18
CA LYS A 95 -60.62 57.32 -29.11
C LYS A 95 -59.12 57.28 -29.42
N ARG A 96 -58.74 57.10 -30.70
CA ARG A 96 -57.35 57.01 -31.15
C ARG A 96 -56.71 58.33 -31.56
N PHE A 97 -57.42 59.45 -31.49
CA PHE A 97 -56.93 60.77 -31.89
C PHE A 97 -56.93 61.72 -30.70
N SER A 98 -55.83 62.46 -30.48
CA SER A 98 -55.80 63.52 -29.47
C SER A 98 -55.04 64.76 -29.94
N LYS A 99 -55.37 65.90 -29.30
CA LYS A 99 -54.72 67.18 -29.55
C LYS A 99 -53.68 67.48 -28.46
N PRO A 100 -52.40 67.68 -28.80
CA PRO A 100 -51.40 68.18 -27.87
C PRO A 100 -51.79 69.52 -27.24
N LYS A 101 -51.64 69.65 -25.91
CA LYS A 101 -52.10 70.83 -25.15
C LYS A 101 -51.45 72.16 -25.57
N LEU A 102 -50.21 72.12 -26.07
CA LEU A 102 -49.38 73.32 -26.34
C LEU A 102 -49.17 73.61 -27.83
N ALA A 103 -49.47 72.66 -28.73
CA ALA A 103 -49.20 72.83 -30.17
C ALA A 103 -50.46 73.27 -30.93
N ARG A 104 -50.27 74.15 -31.93
CA ARG A 104 -51.37 74.64 -32.80
C ARG A 104 -51.51 73.84 -34.10
N THR A 105 -50.45 73.15 -34.54
CA THR A 105 -50.36 72.44 -35.82
C THR A 105 -50.08 70.93 -35.68
N ALA A 106 -49.85 70.43 -34.46
CA ALA A 106 -49.53 69.03 -34.22
C ALA A 106 -50.75 68.20 -33.76
N PHE A 107 -50.76 66.91 -34.04
CA PHE A 107 -51.81 65.96 -33.66
C PHE A 107 -51.20 64.62 -33.25
N THR A 108 -51.88 63.88 -32.37
CA THR A 108 -51.38 62.62 -31.82
C THR A 108 -52.29 61.47 -32.20
N ILE A 109 -51.72 60.39 -32.73
CA ILE A 109 -52.42 59.13 -32.99
C ILE A 109 -51.93 58.08 -31.98
N ASN A 110 -52.87 57.39 -31.36
CA ASN A 110 -52.63 56.20 -30.55
C ASN A 110 -52.50 54.98 -31.47
N HIS A 111 -51.27 54.60 -31.82
CA HIS A 111 -50.96 53.40 -32.59
C HIS A 111 -50.87 52.17 -31.67
N TYR A 112 -50.89 50.94 -32.23
CA TYR A 112 -50.62 49.73 -31.42
C TYR A 112 -49.29 49.80 -30.66
N ALA A 113 -48.32 50.53 -31.21
CA ALA A 113 -46.98 50.71 -30.65
C ALA A 113 -46.86 51.83 -29.59
N GLY A 114 -47.90 52.66 -29.42
CA GLY A 114 -47.90 53.83 -28.53
C GLY A 114 -48.41 55.13 -29.18
N ASP A 115 -48.44 56.21 -28.41
CA ASP A 115 -48.88 57.54 -28.87
C ASP A 115 -47.77 58.25 -29.67
N VAL A 116 -48.01 58.51 -30.96
CA VAL A 116 -47.07 59.24 -31.83
C VAL A 116 -47.65 60.61 -32.18
N THR A 117 -46.87 61.67 -31.94
CA THR A 117 -47.28 63.06 -32.18
C THR A 117 -46.63 63.61 -33.45
N TYR A 118 -47.45 63.89 -34.46
CA TYR A 118 -47.05 64.41 -35.77
C TYR A 118 -47.21 65.93 -35.83
N GLN A 119 -46.23 66.61 -36.43
CA GLN A 119 -46.36 68.02 -36.83
C GLN A 119 -46.97 68.08 -38.23
N ALA A 120 -48.12 68.75 -38.44
CA ALA A 120 -48.75 68.87 -39.76
C ALA A 120 -48.02 69.84 -40.71
N ASP A 121 -46.95 70.48 -40.24
CA ASP A 121 -46.16 71.44 -40.99
C ASP A 121 -45.58 70.77 -42.25
N TYR A 122 -45.69 71.43 -43.41
CA TYR A 122 -45.37 70.90 -44.75
C TYR A 122 -46.13 69.64 -45.22
N PHE A 123 -47.12 69.10 -44.49
CA PHE A 123 -47.91 67.93 -44.95
C PHE A 123 -48.56 68.18 -46.32
N LEU A 124 -49.14 69.37 -46.52
CA LEU A 124 -49.80 69.75 -47.77
C LEU A 124 -48.82 69.78 -48.95
N ASP A 125 -47.61 70.27 -48.73
CA ASP A 125 -46.64 70.50 -49.80
C ASP A 125 -45.94 69.20 -50.18
N LYS A 126 -45.68 68.33 -49.18
CA LYS A 126 -45.25 66.95 -49.40
C LYS A 126 -46.31 66.11 -50.14
N ASN A 127 -47.58 66.19 -49.74
CA ASN A 127 -48.64 65.35 -50.32
C ASN A 127 -49.04 65.73 -51.75
N LYS A 128 -48.74 66.96 -52.21
CA LYS A 128 -49.11 67.48 -53.55
C LYS A 128 -48.35 66.84 -54.73
N ASP A 129 -47.13 66.34 -54.53
CA ASP A 129 -46.29 65.72 -55.58
C ASP A 129 -46.26 66.49 -56.92
N TYR A 130 -46.12 67.82 -56.84
CA TYR A 130 -46.35 68.70 -57.98
C TYR A 130 -45.21 68.67 -59.00
N VAL A 131 -45.34 67.78 -59.99
CA VAL A 131 -44.50 67.74 -61.19
C VAL A 131 -45.06 68.72 -62.22
N VAL A 132 -44.23 69.68 -62.62
CA VAL A 132 -44.52 70.62 -63.73
C VAL A 132 -44.49 69.85 -65.05
N ALA A 133 -45.61 69.85 -65.78
CA ALA A 133 -45.76 69.04 -67.00
C ALA A 133 -44.78 69.47 -68.11
N GLU A 134 -44.49 70.76 -68.19
CA GLU A 134 -43.50 71.36 -69.09
C GLU A 134 -42.08 70.87 -68.80
N HIS A 135 -41.74 70.64 -67.53
CA HIS A 135 -40.45 70.05 -67.14
C HIS A 135 -40.39 68.57 -67.51
N GLN A 136 -41.47 67.80 -67.33
CA GLN A 136 -41.54 66.40 -67.77
C GLN A 136 -41.41 66.29 -69.30
N ALA A 137 -42.09 67.15 -70.06
CA ALA A 137 -41.98 67.20 -71.52
C ALA A 137 -40.56 67.58 -71.99
N LEU A 138 -39.92 68.55 -71.33
CA LEU A 138 -38.53 68.91 -71.60
C LEU A 138 -37.57 67.73 -71.36
N LEU A 139 -37.72 67.02 -70.24
CA LEU A 139 -36.90 65.85 -69.89
C LEU A 139 -37.16 64.66 -70.82
N ASN A 140 -38.40 64.46 -71.26
CA ASN A 140 -38.75 63.49 -72.30
C ASN A 140 -38.03 63.80 -73.63
N SER A 141 -37.97 65.07 -74.03
CA SER A 141 -37.30 65.52 -75.27
C SER A 141 -35.76 65.45 -75.22
N SER A 142 -35.18 64.92 -74.14
CA SER A 142 -33.73 64.85 -73.95
C SER A 142 -33.05 63.99 -75.02
N ARG A 143 -31.94 64.50 -75.58
CA ARG A 143 -31.07 63.76 -76.51
C ARG A 143 -30.36 62.56 -75.86
N CYS A 144 -30.41 62.44 -74.53
CA CYS A 144 -29.91 61.28 -73.82
C CYS A 144 -31.07 60.28 -73.63
N SER A 145 -31.01 59.13 -74.32
CA SER A 145 -32.05 58.10 -74.25
C SER A 145 -32.32 57.59 -72.83
N PHE A 146 -31.30 57.53 -71.97
CA PHE A 146 -31.46 57.21 -70.56
C PHE A 146 -32.38 58.22 -69.83
N VAL A 147 -32.23 59.52 -70.10
CA VAL A 147 -33.06 60.57 -69.49
C VAL A 147 -34.47 60.55 -70.08
N ALA A 148 -34.60 60.45 -71.41
CA ALA A 148 -35.90 60.37 -72.07
C ALA A 148 -36.74 59.18 -71.55
N ASN A 149 -36.11 58.01 -71.38
CA ASN A 149 -36.76 56.79 -70.87
C ASN A 149 -37.19 56.87 -69.40
N LEU A 150 -36.61 57.77 -68.59
CA LEU A 150 -37.03 58.00 -67.20
C LEU A 150 -38.31 58.85 -67.09
N PHE A 151 -38.64 59.60 -68.14
CA PHE A 151 -39.77 60.52 -68.17
C PHE A 151 -40.67 60.25 -69.39
N PRO A 152 -41.37 59.10 -69.45
CA PRO A 152 -42.25 58.77 -70.57
C PRO A 152 -43.41 59.79 -70.72
N PRO A 153 -44.00 59.91 -71.92
CA PRO A 153 -45.15 60.78 -72.14
C PRO A 153 -46.38 60.26 -71.39
N LEU A 154 -47.22 61.18 -70.93
CA LEU A 154 -48.47 60.84 -70.22
C LEU A 154 -49.54 60.35 -71.21
N PRO A 155 -50.34 59.31 -70.87
CA PRO A 155 -51.39 58.80 -71.76
C PRO A 155 -52.55 59.80 -71.93
N GLU A 156 -52.99 59.98 -73.17
CA GLU A 156 -53.91 61.05 -73.61
C GLU A 156 -55.32 60.97 -72.98
N GLU A 157 -55.75 59.78 -72.53
CA GLU A 157 -57.04 59.56 -71.86
C GLU A 157 -57.19 60.31 -70.52
N SER A 158 -56.08 60.74 -69.92
CA SER A 158 -56.06 61.53 -68.68
C SER A 158 -56.74 62.90 -68.79
N SER A 159 -56.98 63.38 -70.02
CA SER A 159 -57.46 64.74 -70.35
C SER A 159 -58.86 65.12 -69.87
N LYS A 160 -59.70 64.19 -69.38
CA LYS A 160 -61.11 64.47 -69.00
C LYS A 160 -61.51 64.17 -67.55
N GLN A 161 -60.63 63.60 -66.73
CA GLN A 161 -60.81 63.56 -65.26
C GLN A 161 -59.46 63.76 -64.56
N SER A 162 -59.09 65.02 -64.33
CA SER A 162 -57.95 65.36 -63.47
C SER A 162 -58.28 65.11 -62.00
N LYS A 163 -58.28 63.82 -61.63
CA LYS A 163 -58.33 63.38 -60.23
C LYS A 163 -56.93 63.57 -59.65
N PHE A 164 -56.79 64.60 -58.82
CA PHE A 164 -55.59 64.87 -58.04
C PHE A 164 -55.10 63.59 -57.34
N SER A 165 -53.88 63.19 -57.69
CA SER A 165 -53.28 61.91 -57.32
C SER A 165 -52.11 62.17 -56.38
N SER A 166 -52.42 62.23 -55.08
CA SER A 166 -51.48 62.57 -54.02
C SER A 166 -50.53 61.44 -53.63
N ILE A 167 -49.44 61.77 -52.92
CA ILE A 167 -48.55 60.74 -52.35
C ILE A 167 -49.33 59.83 -51.40
N GLY A 168 -50.19 60.37 -50.53
CA GLY A 168 -50.96 59.60 -49.56
C GLY A 168 -51.91 58.60 -50.21
N THR A 169 -52.63 58.98 -51.26
CA THR A 169 -53.51 58.05 -52.00
C THR A 169 -52.71 57.02 -52.79
N ARG A 170 -51.62 57.40 -53.48
CA ARG A 170 -50.77 56.44 -54.21
C ARG A 170 -50.11 55.43 -53.27
N PHE A 171 -49.55 55.90 -52.15
CA PHE A 171 -48.93 55.05 -51.14
C PHE A 171 -49.94 54.09 -50.50
N LYS A 172 -51.17 54.55 -50.20
CA LYS A 172 -52.25 53.66 -49.75
C LYS A 172 -52.53 52.55 -50.78
N GLN A 173 -52.63 52.87 -52.07
CA GLN A 173 -52.90 51.89 -53.12
C GLN A 173 -51.76 50.86 -53.24
N GLN A 174 -50.50 51.30 -53.22
CA GLN A 174 -49.33 50.42 -53.24
C GLN A 174 -49.27 49.53 -52.00
N LEU A 175 -49.54 50.07 -50.80
CA LEU A 175 -49.60 49.30 -49.56
C LEU A 175 -50.74 48.28 -49.60
N GLN A 176 -51.91 48.63 -50.14
CA GLN A 176 -53.02 47.69 -50.28
C GLN A 176 -52.64 46.51 -51.19
N ALA A 177 -52.07 46.76 -52.38
CA ALA A 177 -51.62 45.70 -53.29
C ALA A 177 -50.53 44.80 -52.65
N LEU A 178 -49.66 45.37 -51.81
CA LEU A 178 -48.70 44.60 -51.01
C LEU A 178 -49.40 43.71 -49.98
N MET A 179 -50.38 44.22 -49.23
CA MET A 179 -51.13 43.40 -48.26
C MET A 179 -51.94 42.28 -48.92
N GLU A 180 -52.55 42.56 -50.08
CA GLU A 180 -53.24 41.55 -50.90
C GLU A 180 -52.25 40.46 -51.35
N THR A 181 -51.07 40.83 -51.81
CA THR A 181 -49.99 39.89 -52.19
C THR A 181 -49.48 39.07 -51.00
N LEU A 182 -49.37 39.66 -49.80
CA LEU A 182 -48.96 38.94 -48.59
C LEU A 182 -50.04 37.95 -48.13
N SER A 183 -51.32 38.30 -48.27
CA SER A 183 -52.45 37.48 -47.82
C SER A 183 -52.65 36.17 -48.58
N THR A 184 -52.02 36.02 -49.76
CA THR A 184 -52.01 34.78 -50.55
C THR A 184 -50.79 33.90 -50.29
N THR A 185 -49.92 34.28 -49.34
CA THR A 185 -48.69 33.56 -48.96
C THR A 185 -48.75 33.07 -47.51
N GLU A 186 -47.80 32.19 -47.13
CA GLU A 186 -47.57 31.83 -45.74
C GLU A 186 -46.50 32.78 -45.12
N PRO A 187 -46.88 33.69 -44.20
CA PRO A 187 -45.98 34.70 -43.67
C PRO A 187 -45.13 34.20 -42.49
N HIS A 188 -43.81 34.11 -42.68
CA HIS A 188 -42.86 33.86 -41.60
C HIS A 188 -42.37 35.19 -40.97
N TYR A 189 -42.55 35.34 -39.66
CA TYR A 189 -42.30 36.61 -38.96
C TYR A 189 -40.97 36.65 -38.21
N ILE A 190 -40.08 37.55 -38.61
CA ILE A 190 -38.82 37.84 -37.91
C ILE A 190 -38.91 39.24 -37.28
N ARG A 191 -38.68 39.35 -35.97
CA ARG A 191 -38.74 40.61 -35.22
C ARG A 191 -37.35 41.00 -34.73
N CYS A 192 -36.71 41.95 -35.41
CA CYS A 192 -35.38 42.45 -35.04
C CYS A 192 -35.44 43.34 -33.79
N VAL A 193 -34.55 43.10 -32.83
CA VAL A 193 -34.45 43.86 -31.57
C VAL A 193 -33.06 44.46 -31.45
N LYS A 194 -32.98 45.78 -31.19
CA LYS A 194 -31.73 46.50 -30.92
C LYS A 194 -31.43 46.42 -29.41
N PRO A 195 -30.39 45.68 -28.97
CA PRO A 195 -30.18 45.41 -27.54
C PRO A 195 -29.72 46.63 -26.73
N ASN A 196 -29.10 47.62 -27.37
CA ASN A 196 -28.69 48.88 -26.75
C ASN A 196 -28.60 50.02 -27.78
N THR A 197 -28.80 51.27 -27.36
CA THR A 197 -28.64 52.46 -28.20
C THR A 197 -27.21 52.63 -28.72
N VAL A 198 -26.22 52.32 -27.87
CA VAL A 198 -24.78 52.62 -28.04
C VAL A 198 -24.02 51.72 -29.02
N LEU A 199 -24.70 50.78 -29.68
CA LEU A 199 -24.16 49.89 -30.73
C LEU A 199 -22.98 49.00 -30.28
N LYS A 200 -22.97 48.54 -29.02
CA LYS A 200 -21.91 47.66 -28.48
C LYS A 200 -22.41 46.22 -28.25
N PRO A 201 -21.55 45.19 -28.42
CA PRO A 201 -21.88 43.83 -27.99
C PRO A 201 -21.97 43.73 -26.45
N GLY A 202 -22.70 42.74 -25.95
CA GLY A 202 -22.79 42.43 -24.52
C GLY A 202 -23.60 43.40 -23.64
N ILE A 203 -24.00 44.57 -24.14
CA ILE A 203 -24.83 45.54 -23.40
C ILE A 203 -26.32 45.31 -23.73
N PHE A 204 -27.17 45.24 -22.72
CA PHE A 204 -28.61 45.06 -22.85
C PHE A 204 -29.37 46.13 -22.04
N GLU A 205 -30.07 47.03 -22.73
CA GLU A 205 -30.84 48.13 -22.14
C GLU A 205 -32.29 47.67 -21.92
N ASN A 206 -32.59 47.17 -20.71
CA ASN A 206 -33.89 46.58 -20.35
C ASN A 206 -35.10 47.38 -20.84
N ASP A 207 -35.20 48.67 -20.51
CA ASP A 207 -36.37 49.49 -20.84
C ASP A 207 -36.50 49.76 -22.35
N ASN A 208 -35.37 49.90 -23.05
CA ASN A 208 -35.33 50.09 -24.49
C ASN A 208 -35.77 48.82 -25.24
N VAL A 209 -35.28 47.65 -24.79
CA VAL A 209 -35.70 46.36 -25.35
C VAL A 209 -37.17 46.06 -25.01
N LEU A 210 -37.60 46.30 -23.77
CA LEU A 210 -38.99 46.12 -23.36
C LEU A 210 -39.95 47.00 -24.16
N ASN A 211 -39.59 48.26 -24.41
CA ASN A 211 -40.38 49.13 -25.28
C ASN A 211 -40.34 48.66 -26.74
N GLN A 212 -39.23 48.14 -27.26
CA GLN A 212 -39.22 47.52 -28.60
C GLN A 212 -40.12 46.26 -28.69
N LEU A 213 -40.19 45.44 -27.64
CA LEU A 213 -41.07 44.27 -27.59
C LEU A 213 -42.57 44.64 -27.49
N ARG A 214 -42.88 45.78 -26.85
CA ARG A 214 -44.21 46.42 -26.90
C ARG A 214 -44.52 46.95 -28.29
N CYS A 215 -43.67 47.85 -28.81
CA CYS A 215 -43.84 48.48 -30.13
C CYS A 215 -43.82 47.50 -31.30
N GLY A 216 -43.20 46.32 -31.14
CA GLY A 216 -43.17 45.25 -32.13
C GLY A 216 -44.29 44.22 -32.00
N GLY A 217 -45.29 44.43 -31.13
CA GLY A 217 -46.44 43.54 -30.96
C GLY A 217 -46.12 42.17 -30.34
N VAL A 218 -44.88 41.96 -29.87
CA VAL A 218 -44.40 40.65 -29.39
C VAL A 218 -45.08 40.26 -28.08
N LEU A 219 -45.23 41.22 -27.16
CA LEU A 219 -45.95 40.96 -25.91
C LEU A 219 -47.45 40.68 -26.12
N GLU A 220 -48.04 41.21 -27.19
CA GLU A 220 -49.45 40.97 -27.51
C GLU A 220 -49.67 39.56 -28.09
N ALA A 221 -48.78 39.10 -28.97
CA ALA A 221 -48.76 37.70 -29.43
C ALA A 221 -48.61 36.73 -28.25
N ILE A 222 -47.67 37.00 -27.34
CA ILE A 222 -47.47 36.19 -26.13
C ILE A 222 -48.74 36.22 -25.26
N ARG A 223 -49.41 37.37 -25.12
CA ARG A 223 -50.67 37.49 -24.36
C ARG A 223 -51.77 36.61 -24.95
N ILE A 224 -51.93 36.60 -26.27
CA ILE A 224 -52.92 35.77 -26.99
C ILE A 224 -52.62 34.28 -26.79
N SER A 225 -51.40 33.81 -27.10
CA SER A 225 -51.06 32.39 -26.96
C SER A 225 -51.02 31.92 -25.49
N CYS A 226 -50.81 32.80 -24.52
CA CYS A 226 -50.97 32.49 -23.09
C CYS A 226 -52.44 32.43 -22.63
N ALA A 227 -53.37 33.09 -23.31
CA ALA A 227 -54.82 32.92 -23.10
C ALA A 227 -55.35 31.61 -23.74
N GLY A 228 -54.67 31.11 -24.78
CA GLY A 228 -54.81 29.76 -25.31
C GLY A 228 -54.07 28.71 -24.48
N TYR A 229 -53.45 27.75 -25.18
CA TYR A 229 -52.67 26.65 -24.61
C TYR A 229 -51.20 26.80 -25.04
N PRO A 230 -50.38 27.61 -24.34
CA PRO A 230 -49.04 27.99 -24.78
C PRO A 230 -48.02 26.85 -24.73
N THR A 231 -48.36 25.71 -24.12
CA THR A 231 -47.50 24.52 -24.11
C THR A 231 -48.24 23.33 -24.70
N LYS A 232 -47.67 22.77 -25.77
CA LYS A 232 -48.24 21.70 -26.59
C LYS A 232 -47.17 20.60 -26.69
N ARG A 233 -47.54 19.33 -26.47
CA ARG A 233 -46.64 18.16 -26.59
C ARG A 233 -47.37 16.98 -27.19
N THR A 234 -46.70 16.21 -28.06
CA THR A 234 -47.22 14.92 -28.52
C THR A 234 -47.26 13.93 -27.36
N PHE A 235 -48.09 12.89 -27.47
CA PHE A 235 -48.31 11.95 -26.37
C PHE A 235 -47.02 11.19 -25.99
N ASP A 236 -46.20 10.79 -26.96
CA ASP A 236 -44.90 10.16 -26.76
C ASP A 236 -43.93 11.04 -25.93
N GLU A 237 -43.75 12.30 -26.31
CA GLU A 237 -42.91 13.27 -25.58
C GLU A 237 -43.42 13.52 -24.16
N PHE A 238 -44.75 13.48 -23.96
CA PHE A 238 -45.37 13.68 -22.67
C PHE A 238 -45.19 12.45 -21.75
N ILE A 239 -45.35 11.23 -22.29
CA ILE A 239 -45.21 9.97 -21.55
C ILE A 239 -43.73 9.67 -21.22
N ASP A 240 -42.79 9.83 -22.17
CA ASP A 240 -41.35 9.67 -21.91
C ASP A 240 -40.87 10.61 -20.79
N ARG A 241 -41.37 11.85 -20.78
CA ARG A 241 -41.05 12.81 -19.72
C ARG A 241 -41.76 12.49 -18.40
N PHE A 242 -43.07 12.26 -18.40
CA PHE A 242 -43.90 12.30 -17.19
C PHE A 242 -44.49 10.96 -16.74
N GLY A 243 -44.29 9.86 -17.46
CA GLY A 243 -44.75 8.51 -17.06
C GLY A 243 -44.22 8.07 -15.69
N VAL A 244 -43.09 8.60 -15.23
CA VAL A 244 -42.56 8.41 -13.86
C VAL A 244 -43.48 8.96 -12.74
N LEU A 245 -44.44 9.83 -13.06
CA LEU A 245 -45.49 10.31 -12.15
C LEU A 245 -46.66 9.31 -12.02
N ALA A 246 -46.85 8.45 -13.02
CA ALA A 246 -47.89 7.43 -13.07
C ALA A 246 -47.36 6.10 -13.62
N PRO A 247 -46.38 5.46 -12.95
CA PRO A 247 -45.71 4.26 -13.46
C PRO A 247 -46.65 3.05 -13.62
N GLU A 248 -47.82 3.08 -12.97
CA GLU A 248 -48.91 2.10 -13.11
C GLU A 248 -49.56 2.09 -14.51
N LEU A 249 -49.35 3.14 -15.31
CA LEU A 249 -50.04 3.39 -16.59
C LEU A 249 -49.11 3.39 -17.81
N VAL A 250 -47.82 3.10 -17.62
CA VAL A 250 -46.84 3.07 -18.73
C VAL A 250 -47.06 1.87 -19.66
N ASP A 251 -47.68 0.80 -19.17
CA ASP A 251 -48.01 -0.40 -19.96
C ASP A 251 -49.39 -0.32 -20.66
N SER A 252 -50.12 0.80 -20.58
CA SER A 252 -51.42 0.92 -21.25
C SER A 252 -51.27 1.27 -22.73
N SER A 253 -51.85 0.45 -23.62
CA SER A 253 -51.74 0.56 -25.08
C SER A 253 -52.45 1.79 -25.72
N ASP A 254 -52.98 2.72 -24.92
CA ASP A 254 -53.53 3.98 -25.40
C ASP A 254 -52.81 5.17 -24.76
N GLU A 255 -51.96 5.82 -25.55
CA GLU A 255 -51.20 7.00 -25.16
C GLU A 255 -52.10 8.18 -24.78
N LYS A 256 -53.30 8.29 -25.36
CA LYS A 256 -54.23 9.39 -25.08
C LYS A 256 -54.79 9.26 -23.66
N THR A 257 -55.24 8.07 -23.27
CA THR A 257 -55.70 7.78 -21.90
C THR A 257 -54.56 7.89 -20.89
N ALA A 258 -53.35 7.42 -21.22
CA ALA A 258 -52.18 7.57 -20.35
C ALA A 258 -51.85 9.05 -20.07
N CYS A 259 -51.87 9.91 -21.10
CA CYS A 259 -51.66 11.35 -20.95
C CYS A 259 -52.72 12.03 -20.08
N ALA A 260 -54.01 11.70 -20.29
CA ALA A 260 -55.11 12.23 -19.49
C ALA A 260 -54.93 11.84 -18.01
N ALA A 261 -54.73 10.54 -17.74
CA ALA A 261 -54.60 10.02 -16.39
C ALA A 261 -53.37 10.55 -15.63
N ILE A 262 -52.26 10.88 -16.31
CA ILE A 262 -51.13 11.62 -15.71
C ILE A 262 -51.59 13.02 -15.26
N CYS A 263 -52.33 13.75 -16.09
CA CYS A 263 -52.81 15.10 -15.75
C CYS A 263 -53.83 15.08 -14.60
N ASP A 264 -54.78 14.13 -14.63
CA ASP A 264 -55.76 13.89 -13.57
C ASP A 264 -55.09 13.50 -12.24
N LYS A 265 -54.14 12.55 -12.25
CA LYS A 265 -53.41 12.10 -11.06
C LYS A 265 -52.57 13.22 -10.42
N MET A 266 -52.13 14.20 -11.22
CA MET A 266 -51.44 15.40 -10.75
C MET A 266 -52.39 16.57 -10.39
N GLY A 267 -53.70 16.43 -10.63
CA GLY A 267 -54.71 17.42 -10.26
C GLY A 267 -54.77 18.67 -11.14
N LEU A 268 -54.24 18.60 -12.37
CA LEU A 268 -54.25 19.73 -13.31
C LEU A 268 -55.68 20.11 -13.71
N LYS A 269 -55.93 21.40 -13.96
CA LYS A 269 -57.26 21.92 -14.32
C LYS A 269 -57.22 22.70 -15.64
N GLY A 270 -58.19 22.47 -16.52
CA GLY A 270 -58.32 23.22 -17.77
C GLY A 270 -57.19 22.98 -18.78
N TYR A 271 -56.53 21.82 -18.72
CA TYR A 271 -55.79 21.25 -19.84
C TYR A 271 -56.78 20.66 -20.87
N GLN A 272 -56.29 20.33 -22.07
CA GLN A 272 -57.05 19.61 -23.09
C GLN A 272 -56.21 18.48 -23.70
N ILE A 273 -56.89 17.44 -24.19
CA ILE A 273 -56.26 16.28 -24.84
C ILE A 273 -56.83 16.14 -26.25
N GLY A 274 -56.06 16.57 -27.24
CA GLY A 274 -56.46 16.58 -28.66
C GLY A 274 -56.39 15.19 -29.31
N LYS A 275 -56.25 15.14 -30.63
CA LYS A 275 -56.03 13.89 -31.39
C LYS A 275 -54.59 13.39 -31.30
N THR A 276 -53.63 14.31 -31.23
CA THR A 276 -52.18 14.01 -31.33
C THR A 276 -51.35 14.60 -30.20
N LYS A 277 -51.91 15.53 -29.42
CA LYS A 277 -51.18 16.34 -28.43
C LYS A 277 -51.94 16.57 -27.13
N VAL A 278 -51.18 16.71 -26.04
CA VAL A 278 -51.59 17.34 -24.78
C VAL A 278 -51.42 18.85 -24.92
N PHE A 279 -52.46 19.60 -24.54
CA PHE A 279 -52.52 21.06 -24.55
C PHE A 279 -52.62 21.57 -23.10
N LEU A 280 -51.60 22.31 -22.66
CA LEU A 280 -51.44 22.77 -21.28
C LEU A 280 -51.50 24.30 -21.17
N ARG A 281 -52.05 24.77 -20.06
CA ARG A 281 -52.06 26.20 -19.69
C ARG A 281 -50.69 26.65 -19.17
N ALA A 282 -50.47 27.95 -19.16
CA ALA A 282 -49.25 28.55 -18.64
C ALA A 282 -48.94 28.05 -17.21
N GLY A 283 -47.69 27.67 -16.96
CA GLY A 283 -47.22 27.16 -15.66
C GLY A 283 -47.39 25.66 -15.42
N GLN A 284 -48.36 24.98 -16.03
CA GLN A 284 -48.67 23.56 -15.72
C GLN A 284 -47.51 22.60 -16.04
N MET A 285 -46.76 22.86 -17.11
CA MET A 285 -45.52 22.12 -17.44
C MET A 285 -44.47 22.22 -16.31
N ALA A 286 -44.35 23.38 -15.67
CA ALA A 286 -43.41 23.59 -14.56
C ALA A 286 -43.88 22.91 -13.26
N GLU A 287 -45.20 22.82 -13.04
CA GLU A 287 -45.77 22.04 -11.94
C GLU A 287 -45.50 20.54 -12.10
N LEU A 288 -45.71 19.99 -13.31
CA LEU A 288 -45.36 18.61 -13.63
C LEU A 288 -43.86 18.33 -13.48
N ASP A 289 -42.98 19.22 -13.95
CA ASP A 289 -41.53 19.09 -13.75
C ASP A 289 -41.12 19.15 -12.27
N ALA A 290 -41.79 19.98 -11.45
CA ALA A 290 -41.54 20.05 -10.02
C ALA A 290 -41.93 18.73 -9.31
N ARG A 291 -43.09 18.16 -9.63
CA ARG A 291 -43.50 16.83 -9.14
C ARG A 291 -42.55 15.73 -9.60
N ARG A 292 -42.10 15.81 -10.85
CA ARG A 292 -41.12 14.86 -11.42
C ARG A 292 -39.80 14.90 -10.67
N ALA A 293 -39.31 16.10 -10.35
CA ALA A 293 -38.10 16.28 -9.55
C ALA A 293 -38.25 15.70 -8.12
N GLU A 294 -39.42 15.85 -7.48
CA GLU A 294 -39.72 15.29 -6.17
C GLU A 294 -39.66 13.74 -6.16
N VAL A 295 -40.33 13.09 -7.13
CA VAL A 295 -40.33 11.63 -7.27
C VAL A 295 -38.91 11.10 -7.53
N LEU A 296 -38.18 11.70 -8.47
CA LEU A 296 -36.80 11.31 -8.79
C LEU A 296 -35.84 11.52 -7.61
N ALA A 297 -35.98 12.61 -6.84
CA ALA A 297 -35.18 12.84 -5.64
C ALA A 297 -35.41 11.75 -4.57
N ASN A 298 -36.66 11.28 -4.41
CA ASN A 298 -36.99 10.18 -3.49
C ASN A 298 -36.42 8.83 -3.95
N ALA A 299 -36.48 8.51 -5.25
CA ALA A 299 -35.83 7.33 -5.80
C ALA A 299 -34.30 7.36 -5.61
N VAL A 300 -33.66 8.51 -5.87
CA VAL A 300 -32.22 8.72 -5.65
C VAL A 300 -31.84 8.56 -4.18
N ARG A 301 -32.63 9.10 -3.23
CA ARG A 301 -32.42 8.91 -1.78
C ARG A 301 -32.41 7.42 -1.39
N LEU A 302 -33.31 6.61 -1.94
CA LEU A 302 -33.39 5.17 -1.67
C LEU A 302 -32.16 4.42 -2.23
N ILE A 303 -31.76 4.72 -3.46
CA ILE A 303 -30.57 4.14 -4.11
C ILE A 303 -29.30 4.51 -3.32
N GLN A 304 -29.13 5.79 -2.97
CA GLN A 304 -28.01 6.27 -2.14
C GLN A 304 -27.96 5.57 -0.77
N ARG A 305 -29.11 5.40 -0.09
CA ARG A 305 -29.19 4.67 1.19
C ARG A 305 -28.70 3.22 1.03
N ARG A 306 -29.14 2.53 -0.04
CA ARG A 306 -28.75 1.12 -0.29
C ARG A 306 -27.26 1.00 -0.63
N ILE A 307 -26.72 1.88 -1.47
CA ILE A 307 -25.29 1.90 -1.85
C ILE A 307 -24.41 2.21 -0.63
N ARG A 308 -24.71 3.27 0.15
CA ARG A 308 -23.98 3.60 1.38
C ARG A 308 -23.96 2.42 2.35
N THR A 309 -25.10 1.77 2.56
CA THR A 309 -25.21 0.56 3.40
C THR A 309 -24.35 -0.60 2.88
N HIS A 310 -24.27 -0.79 1.57
CA HIS A 310 -23.43 -1.83 0.95
C HIS A 310 -21.93 -1.54 1.13
N LEU A 311 -21.48 -0.30 0.89
CA LEU A 311 -20.08 0.12 1.03
C LEU A 311 -19.61 -0.03 2.48
N MET A 312 -20.32 0.58 3.43
CA MET A 312 -20.00 0.47 4.87
C MET A 312 -19.97 -0.99 5.35
N ARG A 313 -20.87 -1.86 4.85
CA ARG A 313 -20.86 -3.29 5.17
C ARG A 313 -19.65 -4.02 4.56
N LYS A 314 -19.24 -3.67 3.34
CA LYS A 314 -18.05 -4.23 2.67
C LYS A 314 -16.77 -3.86 3.43
N GLU A 315 -16.64 -2.58 3.81
CA GLU A 315 -15.51 -2.06 4.60
C GLU A 315 -15.46 -2.70 5.99
N PHE A 316 -16.58 -2.73 6.72
CA PHE A 316 -16.66 -3.38 8.04
C PHE A 316 -16.27 -4.86 7.99
N VAL A 317 -16.73 -5.61 6.98
CA VAL A 317 -16.35 -7.03 6.80
C VAL A 317 -14.86 -7.17 6.47
N SER A 318 -14.27 -6.24 5.72
CA SER A 318 -12.82 -6.22 5.46
C SER A 318 -12.02 -5.95 6.73
N LEU A 319 -12.36 -4.89 7.46
CA LEU A 319 -11.72 -4.49 8.71
C LEU A 319 -11.84 -5.59 9.79
N LYS A 320 -13.00 -6.26 9.88
CA LYS A 320 -13.21 -7.40 10.77
C LYS A 320 -12.30 -8.58 10.43
N LYS A 321 -12.13 -8.92 9.13
CA LYS A 321 -11.20 -9.96 8.69
C LYS A 321 -9.74 -9.63 9.05
N ALA A 322 -9.29 -8.42 8.73
CA ALA A 322 -7.95 -7.94 9.06
C ALA A 322 -7.69 -7.98 10.58
N SER A 323 -8.63 -7.49 11.39
CA SER A 323 -8.57 -7.51 12.85
C SER A 323 -8.43 -8.93 13.40
N ILE A 324 -9.23 -9.88 12.91
CA ILE A 324 -9.15 -11.30 13.32
C ILE A 324 -7.80 -11.92 12.93
N GLN A 325 -7.26 -11.60 11.75
CA GLN A 325 -5.97 -12.11 11.29
C GLN A 325 -4.81 -11.56 12.13
N THR A 326 -4.83 -10.27 12.45
CA THR A 326 -3.86 -9.63 13.37
C THR A 326 -3.96 -10.22 14.78
N GLN A 327 -5.17 -10.39 15.33
CA GLN A 327 -5.36 -11.05 16.63
C GLN A 327 -4.85 -12.50 16.63
N LYS A 328 -5.09 -13.27 15.55
CA LYS A 328 -4.58 -14.65 15.41
C LYS A 328 -3.06 -14.68 15.42
N PHE A 329 -2.40 -13.76 14.71
CA PHE A 329 -0.94 -13.62 14.72
C PHE A 329 -0.42 -13.31 16.13
N TRP A 330 -0.98 -12.32 16.82
CA TRP A 330 -0.55 -11.93 18.16
C TRP A 330 -0.76 -13.02 19.22
N ARG A 331 -1.92 -13.71 19.21
CA ARG A 331 -2.17 -14.89 20.07
C ARG A 331 -1.10 -15.97 19.84
N ALA A 332 -0.77 -16.28 18.58
CA ALA A 332 0.29 -17.24 18.24
C ALA A 332 1.71 -16.73 18.55
N ARG A 333 1.97 -15.41 18.50
CA ARG A 333 3.25 -14.79 18.89
C ARG A 333 3.48 -14.88 20.40
N LEU A 334 2.44 -14.61 21.19
CA LEU A 334 2.46 -14.68 22.65
C LEU A 334 2.66 -16.13 23.15
N ALA A 335 1.87 -17.08 22.64
CA ALA A 335 1.99 -18.50 23.00
C ALA A 335 3.40 -19.05 22.69
N ARG A 336 3.98 -18.70 21.53
CA ARG A 336 5.35 -19.08 21.19
C ARG A 336 6.38 -18.46 22.14
N LYS A 337 6.26 -17.17 22.49
CA LYS A 337 7.17 -16.51 23.46
C LYS A 337 7.11 -17.15 24.85
N LEU A 338 5.91 -17.53 25.30
CA LEU A 338 5.72 -18.23 26.58
C LEU A 338 6.37 -19.63 26.57
N PHE A 339 6.10 -20.44 25.53
CA PHE A 339 6.69 -21.77 25.37
C PHE A 339 8.23 -21.72 25.23
N GLU A 340 8.76 -20.71 24.54
CA GLU A 340 10.20 -20.47 24.40
C GLU A 340 10.85 -20.14 25.76
N HIS A 341 10.17 -19.36 26.62
CA HIS A 341 10.61 -19.10 28.00
C HIS A 341 10.56 -20.39 28.85
N MET A 342 9.45 -21.15 28.80
CA MET A 342 9.33 -22.43 29.50
C MET A 342 10.43 -23.43 29.09
N ARG A 343 10.75 -23.51 27.78
CA ARG A 343 11.88 -24.31 27.28
C ARG A 343 13.23 -23.85 27.82
N ARG A 344 13.48 -22.54 27.89
CA ARG A 344 14.72 -22.00 28.48
C ARG A 344 14.84 -22.35 29.96
N VAL A 345 13.75 -22.20 30.74
CA VAL A 345 13.72 -22.55 32.16
C VAL A 345 13.94 -24.05 32.37
N ALA A 346 13.24 -24.91 31.63
CA ALA A 346 13.42 -26.36 31.72
C ALA A 346 14.85 -26.81 31.35
N ALA A 347 15.45 -26.22 30.31
CA ALA A 347 16.83 -26.48 29.94
C ALA A 347 17.82 -26.01 31.03
N ALA A 348 17.62 -24.81 31.59
CA ALA A 348 18.46 -24.29 32.68
C ALA A 348 18.38 -25.18 33.94
N ILE A 349 17.18 -25.61 34.35
CA ILE A 349 16.98 -26.54 35.47
C ILE A 349 17.67 -27.89 35.19
N THR A 350 17.57 -28.39 33.95
CA THR A 350 18.21 -29.66 33.54
C THR A 350 19.74 -29.56 33.62
N ILE A 351 20.34 -28.49 33.11
CA ILE A 351 21.78 -28.23 33.21
C ILE A 351 22.19 -28.11 34.68
N GLN A 352 21.50 -27.29 35.48
CA GLN A 352 21.77 -27.12 36.91
C GLN A 352 21.68 -28.44 37.68
N LYS A 353 20.69 -29.29 37.38
CA LYS A 353 20.54 -30.64 37.94
C LYS A 353 21.78 -31.48 37.66
N HIS A 354 22.16 -31.63 36.38
CA HIS A 354 23.31 -32.45 36.01
C HIS A 354 24.63 -31.91 36.59
N THR A 355 24.85 -30.60 36.60
CA THR A 355 26.03 -29.98 37.22
C THR A 355 26.07 -30.24 38.74
N ARG A 356 24.96 -30.05 39.46
CA ARG A 356 24.87 -30.33 40.91
C ARG A 356 25.13 -31.81 41.21
N THR A 357 24.50 -32.72 40.48
CA THR A 357 24.72 -34.17 40.62
C THR A 357 26.17 -34.57 40.34
N HIS A 358 26.78 -34.05 39.28
CA HIS A 358 28.19 -34.36 38.96
C HIS A 358 29.16 -33.83 40.02
N SER A 359 28.96 -32.60 40.52
CA SER A 359 29.78 -32.03 41.60
C SER A 359 29.66 -32.83 42.89
N ALA A 360 28.43 -33.22 43.29
CA ALA A 360 28.21 -34.06 44.47
C ALA A 360 28.84 -35.45 44.33
N TRP A 361 28.69 -36.10 43.17
CA TRP A 361 29.31 -37.39 42.87
C TRP A 361 30.84 -37.31 42.89
N LYS A 362 31.43 -36.25 42.34
CA LYS A 362 32.89 -36.02 42.37
C LYS A 362 33.41 -35.81 43.79
N ALA A 363 32.69 -35.08 44.63
CA ALA A 363 33.03 -34.89 46.04
C ALA A 363 32.95 -36.21 46.83
N TYR A 364 31.85 -36.97 46.67
CA TYR A 364 31.71 -38.30 47.26
C TYR A 364 32.82 -39.25 46.82
N LEU A 365 33.13 -39.31 45.52
CA LEU A 365 34.17 -40.18 44.97
C LEU A 365 35.56 -39.82 45.51
N GLN A 366 35.84 -38.54 45.78
CA GLN A 366 37.08 -38.12 46.43
C GLN A 366 37.16 -38.63 47.88
N ILE A 367 36.11 -38.44 48.68
CA ILE A 367 36.03 -38.94 50.07
C ILE A 367 36.16 -40.46 50.10
N TYR A 368 35.47 -41.16 49.20
CA TYR A 368 35.55 -42.63 49.06
C TYR A 368 36.98 -43.09 48.73
N ARG A 369 37.65 -42.47 47.75
CA ARG A 369 39.04 -42.77 47.39
C ARG A 369 39.99 -42.55 48.57
N SER A 370 39.91 -41.39 49.23
CA SER A 370 40.72 -41.10 50.43
C SER A 370 40.47 -42.12 51.55
N SER A 371 39.22 -42.53 51.76
CA SER A 371 38.86 -43.55 52.75
C SER A 371 39.47 -44.92 52.43
N ILE A 372 39.45 -45.35 51.17
CA ILE A 372 40.10 -46.59 50.72
C ILE A 372 41.63 -46.50 50.88
N THR A 373 42.26 -45.36 50.57
CA THR A 373 43.70 -45.15 50.81
C THR A 373 44.06 -45.24 52.29
N ILE A 374 43.26 -44.64 53.18
CA ILE A 374 43.46 -44.73 54.63
C ILE A 374 43.25 -46.17 55.12
N GLN A 375 42.17 -46.84 54.72
CA GLN A 375 41.88 -48.22 55.13
C GLN A 375 42.95 -49.22 54.66
N THR A 376 43.46 -49.08 53.43
CA THR A 376 44.55 -49.93 52.92
C THR A 376 45.87 -49.67 53.66
N GLY A 377 46.17 -48.40 53.97
CA GLY A 377 47.28 -48.03 54.84
C GLY A 377 47.20 -48.66 56.24
N LEU A 378 46.03 -48.56 56.89
CA LEU A 378 45.77 -49.13 58.21
C LEU A 378 45.83 -50.67 58.22
N ARG A 379 45.23 -51.34 57.23
CA ARG A 379 45.34 -52.81 57.07
C ARG A 379 46.80 -53.25 56.90
N ALA A 380 47.58 -52.52 56.11
CA ALA A 380 49.02 -52.77 55.96
C ALA A 380 49.82 -52.48 57.24
N MET A 381 49.43 -51.49 58.06
CA MET A 381 50.02 -51.25 59.39
C MET A 381 49.72 -52.39 60.36
N ALA A 382 48.47 -52.86 60.42
CA ALA A 382 48.07 -53.99 61.26
C ALA A 382 48.86 -55.27 60.89
N ALA A 383 48.92 -55.62 59.61
CA ALA A 383 49.70 -56.75 59.13
C ALA A 383 51.22 -56.62 59.44
N ARG A 384 51.79 -55.41 59.35
CA ARG A 384 53.18 -55.14 59.75
C ARG A 384 53.41 -55.23 61.26
N LYS A 385 52.44 -54.85 62.10
CA LYS A 385 52.50 -54.99 63.56
C LYS A 385 52.46 -56.47 63.96
N GLU A 386 51.54 -57.24 63.37
CA GLU A 386 51.42 -58.68 63.57
C GLU A 386 52.68 -59.44 63.12
N HIS A 387 53.22 -59.12 61.93
CA HIS A 387 54.47 -59.72 61.47
C HIS A 387 55.67 -59.37 62.38
N ARG A 388 55.72 -58.15 62.93
CA ARG A 388 56.74 -57.75 63.92
C ARG A 388 56.64 -58.58 65.19
N PHE A 389 55.43 -58.71 65.76
CA PHE A 389 55.19 -59.52 66.95
C PHE A 389 55.56 -61.00 66.74
N ARG A 390 55.24 -61.57 65.57
CA ARG A 390 55.69 -62.92 65.17
C ARG A 390 57.21 -63.04 65.09
N ARG A 391 57.92 -62.02 64.60
CA ARG A 391 59.40 -62.00 64.57
C ARG A 391 60.01 -61.92 65.98
N GLU A 392 59.47 -61.07 66.85
CA GLU A 392 59.90 -60.90 68.24
C GLU A 392 59.66 -62.19 69.05
N THR A 393 58.50 -62.82 68.87
CA THR A 393 58.17 -64.14 69.44
C THR A 393 59.12 -65.22 68.92
N LYS A 394 59.39 -65.28 67.61
CA LYS A 394 60.33 -66.25 67.01
C LYS A 394 61.76 -66.06 67.52
N ALA A 395 62.22 -64.81 67.67
CA ALA A 395 63.53 -64.51 68.27
C ALA A 395 63.59 -64.97 69.74
N THR A 396 62.52 -64.71 70.51
CA THR A 396 62.40 -65.15 71.90
C THR A 396 62.45 -66.68 72.02
N ILE A 397 61.74 -67.42 71.16
CA ILE A 397 61.78 -68.89 71.09
C ILE A 397 63.19 -69.39 70.76
N ILE A 398 63.91 -68.75 69.83
CA ILE A 398 65.30 -69.10 69.50
C ILE A 398 66.22 -68.91 70.71
N ILE A 399 66.12 -67.78 71.42
CA ILE A 399 66.91 -67.49 72.63
C ILE A 399 66.62 -68.51 73.73
N GLN A 400 65.34 -68.77 74.04
CA GLN A 400 64.94 -69.79 75.01
C GLN A 400 65.46 -71.19 74.64
N THR A 401 65.41 -71.55 73.35
CA THR A 401 65.87 -72.86 72.86
C THR A 401 67.38 -72.98 72.97
N ARG A 402 68.15 -71.94 72.63
CA ARG A 402 69.61 -71.89 72.82
C ARG A 402 70.00 -71.97 74.30
N TRP A 403 69.26 -71.30 75.19
CA TRP A 403 69.50 -71.40 76.64
C TRP A 403 69.19 -72.81 77.19
N ARG A 404 68.07 -73.42 76.78
CA ARG A 404 67.73 -74.82 77.13
C ARG A 404 68.80 -75.80 76.63
N GLN A 405 69.26 -75.63 75.38
CA GLN A 405 70.38 -76.39 74.79
C GLN A 405 71.67 -76.23 75.60
N HIS A 406 72.01 -75.00 76.01
CA HIS A 406 73.19 -74.72 76.82
C HIS A 406 73.10 -75.35 78.22
N LYS A 407 71.95 -75.25 78.91
CA LYS A 407 71.72 -75.89 80.21
C LYS A 407 71.93 -77.41 80.14
N ALA A 408 71.38 -78.07 79.11
CA ALA A 408 71.58 -79.50 78.88
C ALA A 408 73.04 -79.85 78.58
N TYR A 409 73.72 -79.05 77.75
CA TYR A 409 75.15 -79.23 77.44
C TYR A 409 76.05 -79.10 78.68
N VAL A 410 75.78 -78.13 79.56
CA VAL A 410 76.51 -77.95 80.83
C VAL A 410 76.29 -79.14 81.76
N ALA A 411 75.06 -79.64 81.90
CA ALA A 411 74.76 -80.83 82.67
C ALA A 411 75.51 -82.07 82.14
N TYR A 412 75.49 -82.29 80.82
CA TYR A 412 76.26 -83.36 80.16
C TYR A 412 77.77 -83.22 80.39
N LYS A 413 78.33 -82.01 80.25
CA LYS A 413 79.76 -81.72 80.55
C LYS A 413 80.13 -82.08 81.99
N LEU A 414 79.27 -81.74 82.95
CA LEU A 414 79.48 -82.05 84.37
C LEU A 414 79.41 -83.55 84.63
N GLN A 415 78.37 -84.23 84.11
CA GLN A 415 78.21 -85.68 84.24
C GLN A 415 79.38 -86.43 83.60
N LYS A 416 79.80 -86.06 82.38
CA LYS A 416 80.98 -86.62 81.72
C LYS A 416 82.26 -86.43 82.53
N ARG A 417 82.46 -85.26 83.18
CA ARG A 417 83.60 -85.01 84.07
C ARG A 417 83.54 -85.92 85.31
N ALA A 418 82.37 -86.08 85.94
CA ALA A 418 82.18 -86.98 87.07
C ALA A 418 82.45 -88.45 86.69
N SER A 419 81.90 -88.92 85.56
CA SER A 419 82.15 -90.27 85.04
C SER A 419 83.62 -90.51 84.73
N LEU A 420 84.34 -89.55 84.16
CA LEU A 420 85.79 -89.65 83.90
C LEU A 420 86.59 -89.73 85.21
N ILE A 421 86.27 -88.90 86.21
CA ILE A 421 86.91 -88.95 87.55
C ILE A 421 86.67 -90.31 88.20
N LEU A 422 85.44 -90.84 88.12
CA LEU A 422 85.09 -92.15 88.65
C LEU A 422 85.82 -93.29 87.92
N GLN A 423 85.89 -93.25 86.59
CA GLN A 423 86.62 -94.21 85.75
C GLN A 423 88.12 -94.20 86.03
N CYS A 424 88.75 -93.03 86.17
CA CYS A 424 90.16 -92.91 86.56
C CYS A 424 90.41 -93.45 87.97
N SER A 425 89.51 -93.14 88.91
CA SER A 425 89.57 -93.64 90.29
C SER A 425 89.42 -95.17 90.35
N TRP A 426 88.53 -95.73 89.53
CA TRP A 426 88.32 -97.18 89.39
C TRP A 426 89.53 -97.87 88.76
N ARG A 427 90.06 -97.36 87.64
CA ARG A 427 91.30 -97.86 87.01
C ARG A 427 92.47 -97.85 88.01
N GLY A 428 92.63 -96.78 88.78
CA GLY A 428 93.60 -96.72 89.88
C GLY A 428 93.32 -97.68 91.03
N ARG A 429 92.05 -98.01 91.33
CA ARG A 429 91.68 -99.05 92.31
C ARG A 429 92.04 -100.46 91.81
N VAL A 430 91.81 -100.75 90.52
CA VAL A 430 92.20 -102.01 89.88
C VAL A 430 93.72 -102.19 89.87
N ALA A 431 94.49 -101.19 89.45
CA ALA A 431 95.96 -101.26 89.49
C ALA A 431 96.51 -101.48 90.92
N ARG A 432 95.87 -100.89 91.95
CA ARG A 432 96.19 -101.12 93.37
C ARG A 432 95.64 -102.43 93.96
N LYS A 433 94.86 -103.20 93.20
CA LYS A 433 94.53 -104.60 93.48
C LYS A 433 95.61 -105.51 92.88
N GLU A 434 95.99 -105.27 91.63
CA GLU A 434 97.02 -106.07 90.95
C GLU A 434 98.40 -105.97 91.60
N LEU A 435 98.81 -104.75 92.01
CA LEU A 435 100.03 -104.53 92.79
C LEU A 435 100.01 -105.27 94.15
N ARG A 436 98.83 -105.57 94.71
CA ARG A 436 98.71 -106.38 95.94
C ARG A 436 98.79 -107.88 95.66
N LYS A 437 98.28 -108.34 94.51
CA LYS A 437 98.43 -109.73 94.04
C LYS A 437 99.91 -110.07 93.79
N LEU A 438 100.59 -109.25 93.00
CA LEU A 438 102.03 -109.38 92.73
C LEU A 438 102.89 -109.33 94.01
N LYS A 439 102.47 -108.57 95.04
CA LYS A 439 103.15 -108.54 96.35
C LYS A 439 102.88 -109.74 97.26
N MET A 440 101.89 -110.58 96.97
CA MET A 440 101.71 -111.89 97.62
C MET A 440 102.53 -112.96 96.88
N GLU A 441 102.44 -113.00 95.55
CA GLU A 441 103.23 -113.88 94.69
C GLU A 441 104.76 -113.72 94.90
N ALA A 442 105.21 -112.50 95.24
CA ALA A 442 106.60 -112.22 95.63
C ALA A 442 106.98 -112.65 97.07
N ARG A 443 106.03 -112.93 97.95
CA ARG A 443 106.29 -113.46 99.31
C ARG A 443 106.42 -114.97 99.32
N ASP A 444 105.56 -115.67 98.58
CA ASP A 444 105.56 -117.13 98.52
C ASP A 444 106.87 -117.68 97.91
N ASN A 445 107.41 -117.00 96.90
CA ASN A 445 108.75 -117.26 96.35
C ASN A 445 109.90 -117.01 97.34
N GLY A 446 109.69 -116.21 98.39
CA GLY A 446 110.69 -116.00 99.44
C GLY A 446 110.81 -117.19 100.39
N ALA A 447 109.67 -117.73 100.83
CA ALA A 447 109.61 -118.89 101.71
C ALA A 447 110.25 -120.15 101.09
N LEU A 448 110.12 -120.32 99.77
CA LEU A 448 110.74 -121.43 99.04
C LEU A 448 112.28 -121.38 99.07
N LYS A 449 112.88 -120.20 99.20
CA LYS A 449 114.34 -120.02 99.23
C LYS A 449 114.93 -120.35 100.60
N GLU A 450 114.31 -119.88 101.69
CA GLU A 450 114.76 -120.23 103.06
C GLU A 450 114.72 -121.75 103.36
N ALA A 451 113.87 -122.50 102.65
CA ALA A 451 113.82 -123.95 102.74
C ALA A 451 115.06 -124.64 102.11
N LYS A 452 115.63 -124.06 101.04
CA LYS A 452 116.83 -124.59 100.36
C LYS A 452 118.08 -124.35 101.19
N ASP A 453 118.29 -123.11 101.63
CA ASP A 453 119.51 -122.68 102.35
C ASP A 453 119.70 -123.42 103.70
N LYS A 454 118.60 -123.95 104.28
CA LYS A 454 118.63 -124.83 105.49
C LYS A 454 119.03 -126.27 105.21
N LEU A 455 118.93 -126.74 103.97
CA LEU A 455 119.32 -128.10 103.58
C LEU A 455 120.83 -128.16 103.28
N GLU A 456 121.36 -127.16 102.57
CA GLU A 456 122.78 -127.10 102.17
C GLU A 456 123.70 -127.03 103.40
N LYS A 457 123.37 -126.21 104.41
CA LYS A 457 124.12 -126.12 105.67
C LYS A 457 124.24 -127.43 106.47
N ARG A 458 123.32 -128.38 106.27
CA ARG A 458 123.40 -129.72 106.90
C ARG A 458 124.36 -130.67 106.19
N VAL A 459 124.70 -130.39 104.93
CA VAL A 459 125.70 -131.16 104.18
C VAL A 459 127.11 -130.71 104.59
N GLU A 460 127.32 -129.39 104.70
CA GLU A 460 128.60 -128.78 105.05
C GLU A 460 129.11 -129.20 106.46
N GLU A 461 128.23 -129.29 107.46
CA GLU A 461 128.64 -129.70 108.83
C GLU A 461 129.15 -131.16 108.87
N LEU A 462 128.61 -132.03 108.02
CA LEU A 462 128.96 -133.45 107.99
C LEU A 462 130.24 -133.73 107.20
N THR A 463 130.52 -132.98 106.14
CA THR A 463 131.82 -133.09 105.43
C THR A 463 132.97 -132.49 106.25
N TRP A 464 132.75 -131.38 106.95
CA TRP A 464 133.81 -130.70 107.71
C TRP A 464 134.48 -131.61 108.77
N ARG A 465 133.69 -132.43 109.48
CA ARG A 465 134.23 -133.36 110.50
C ARG A 465 135.12 -134.46 109.93
N LEU A 466 134.97 -134.82 108.64
CA LEU A 466 135.71 -135.91 108.00
C LEU A 466 137.12 -135.50 107.54
N ASP A 467 137.36 -134.21 107.29
CA ASP A 467 138.68 -133.71 106.85
C ASP A 467 139.59 -133.27 108.00
N VAL A 468 139.03 -132.75 109.11
CA VAL A 468 139.82 -132.35 110.30
C VAL A 468 140.66 -133.52 110.85
N GLU A 469 140.10 -134.73 110.88
CA GLU A 469 140.79 -135.93 111.37
C GLU A 469 141.84 -136.49 110.39
N LYS A 470 141.77 -136.12 109.09
CA LYS A 470 142.85 -136.40 108.12
C LYS A 470 144.02 -135.44 108.31
N HIS A 471 143.75 -134.13 108.43
CA HIS A 471 144.80 -133.11 108.43
C HIS A 471 145.78 -133.25 109.61
N LEU A 472 145.29 -133.65 110.79
CA LEU A 472 146.15 -133.88 111.95
C LEU A 472 147.21 -135.00 111.75
N ARG A 473 147.04 -135.88 110.76
CA ARG A 473 148.07 -136.87 110.37
C ARG A 473 149.16 -136.29 109.46
N VAL A 474 148.82 -135.28 108.66
CA VAL A 474 149.70 -134.71 107.62
C VAL A 474 150.62 -133.63 108.21
N ASP A 475 150.10 -132.77 109.08
CA ASP A 475 150.84 -131.60 109.57
C ASP A 475 152.05 -131.99 110.44
N LEU A 476 152.02 -133.17 111.08
CA LEU A 476 153.17 -133.74 111.81
C LEU A 476 154.30 -134.28 110.91
N GLU A 477 154.00 -134.64 109.66
CA GLU A 477 155.02 -135.07 108.68
C GLU A 477 155.64 -133.85 107.98
N VAL A 478 154.82 -132.88 107.56
CA VAL A 478 155.28 -131.71 106.79
C VAL A 478 156.09 -130.71 107.64
N ALA A 479 155.80 -130.59 108.93
CA ALA A 479 156.54 -129.71 109.85
C ALA A 479 158.03 -130.08 110.02
N LYS A 480 158.45 -131.29 109.63
CA LYS A 480 159.88 -131.66 109.53
C LYS A 480 160.52 -131.33 108.16
N GLY A 481 159.71 -131.16 107.12
CA GLY A 481 160.18 -131.02 105.74
C GLY A 481 160.57 -129.60 105.34
N GLN A 482 159.87 -128.57 105.84
CA GLN A 482 160.08 -127.20 105.35
C GLN A 482 161.27 -126.44 105.97
N GLU A 483 161.96 -127.02 106.96
CA GLU A 483 163.32 -126.60 107.30
C GLU A 483 164.34 -127.10 106.25
N ILE A 484 164.05 -128.20 105.54
CA ILE A 484 164.91 -128.78 104.49
C ILE A 484 164.71 -128.11 103.13
N THR A 485 163.53 -127.57 102.79
CA THR A 485 163.37 -126.80 101.54
C THR A 485 164.04 -125.40 101.57
N LYS A 486 164.67 -125.00 102.69
CA LYS A 486 165.71 -123.94 102.69
C LYS A 486 167.05 -124.40 102.10
N LEU A 487 167.29 -125.71 101.93
CA LEU A 487 168.44 -126.25 101.20
C LEU A 487 168.16 -126.43 99.70
N GLN A 488 166.89 -126.48 99.29
CA GLN A 488 166.48 -126.87 97.94
C GLN A 488 165.71 -125.79 97.18
N SER A 489 166.16 -124.54 97.31
CA SER A 489 166.11 -123.57 96.21
C SER A 489 167.11 -123.95 95.10
N ALA A 490 167.06 -125.21 94.65
CA ALA A 490 168.10 -125.90 93.89
C ALA A 490 167.52 -126.54 92.62
N LEU A 491 167.12 -125.65 91.70
CA LEU A 491 166.49 -125.90 90.40
C LEU A 491 165.01 -126.34 90.46
N GLN A 492 164.09 -125.99 89.53
CA GLN A 492 164.19 -125.38 88.19
C GLN A 492 164.46 -126.35 87.01
N GLU A 493 163.80 -127.51 86.95
CA GLU A 493 163.85 -128.38 85.76
C GLU A 493 162.52 -129.14 85.50
N MET A 494 162.14 -129.25 84.21
CA MET A 494 160.97 -129.91 83.57
C MET A 494 159.54 -129.66 84.16
N GLN A 495 158.51 -129.14 83.47
CA GLN A 495 158.09 -128.93 82.05
C GLN A 495 157.17 -130.02 81.43
N GLU A 496 156.06 -129.55 80.82
CA GLU A 496 155.27 -130.14 79.69
C GLU A 496 154.41 -131.45 79.86
N LYS A 497 153.06 -131.36 79.69
CA LYS A 497 152.25 -131.96 78.56
C LYS A 497 150.68 -132.02 78.69
N LEU A 498 149.98 -131.44 77.69
CA LEU A 498 149.08 -132.07 76.66
C LEU A 498 147.61 -132.62 76.89
N GLU A 499 146.60 -132.01 76.20
CA GLU A 499 145.42 -132.53 75.38
C GLU A 499 144.03 -133.16 75.86
N GLU A 500 142.99 -133.05 74.96
CA GLU A 500 141.70 -133.83 74.66
C GLU A 500 140.19 -133.52 75.10
N ALA A 501 139.29 -133.24 74.10
CA ALA A 501 137.96 -133.84 73.63
C ALA A 501 136.42 -133.67 74.12
N HIS A 502 135.51 -133.16 73.20
CA HIS A 502 134.12 -133.57 72.65
C HIS A 502 132.66 -133.57 73.34
N ALA A 503 131.49 -133.79 72.60
CA ALA A 503 129.98 -133.61 72.92
C ALA A 503 128.95 -134.44 71.98
N ALA A 504 127.55 -134.46 71.83
CA ALA A 504 126.22 -133.78 72.21
C ALA A 504 124.87 -134.59 71.74
N ILE A 505 123.56 -134.09 71.74
CA ILE A 505 122.28 -134.44 70.88
C ILE A 505 120.76 -134.60 71.50
N ILE A 506 119.62 -134.32 70.73
CA ILE A 506 118.14 -134.83 70.71
C ILE A 506 116.78 -133.97 70.97
N ASN A 507 115.49 -134.46 70.76
CA ASN A 507 114.23 -133.77 70.16
C ASN A 507 112.69 -134.17 70.55
N GLU A 508 111.59 -133.52 70.01
CA GLU A 508 110.12 -133.93 69.65
C GLU A 508 108.69 -133.22 70.00
N LYS A 509 107.45 -133.78 69.65
CA LYS A 509 106.19 -133.11 69.03
C LYS A 509 104.66 -133.25 69.59
N GLU A 510 103.55 -133.29 68.75
CA GLU A 510 102.09 -132.79 68.94
C GLU A 510 100.79 -133.73 68.72
N ALA A 511 99.56 -133.28 69.16
CA ALA A 511 98.11 -133.44 68.62
C ALA A 511 97.20 -134.75 68.76
N ALA A 512 95.84 -134.89 68.48
CA ALA A 512 94.52 -134.13 68.65
C ALA A 512 93.21 -134.93 68.14
N LYS A 513 91.90 -134.72 68.58
CA LYS A 513 90.62 -135.34 67.99
C LYS A 513 89.15 -134.85 68.39
N LEU A 514 88.03 -135.54 67.95
CA LEU A 514 86.57 -135.14 67.79
C LEU A 514 85.46 -136.22 68.18
N ALA A 515 84.15 -135.87 68.43
CA ALA A 515 82.95 -136.80 68.55
C ALA A 515 81.50 -136.14 68.56
N ILE A 516 80.38 -136.93 68.54
CA ILE A 516 78.92 -136.53 68.45
C ILE A 516 77.94 -137.48 69.26
N GLU A 517 76.73 -136.98 69.64
CA GLU A 517 75.40 -137.65 69.91
C GLU A 517 74.82 -138.04 71.32
N GLN A 518 73.48 -137.82 71.44
CA GLN A 518 72.39 -138.36 72.31
C GLN A 518 72.25 -138.15 73.86
N ALA A 519 70.96 -138.18 74.28
CA ALA A 519 70.35 -138.44 75.62
C ALA A 519 69.93 -137.27 76.59
N PRO A 520 68.77 -137.38 77.30
CA PRO A 520 68.26 -136.49 78.38
C PRO A 520 68.55 -137.08 79.81
N PRO A 521 68.00 -136.62 80.99
CA PRO A 521 66.89 -135.68 81.28
C PRO A 521 67.06 -134.73 82.53
N LYS A 522 65.93 -134.37 83.15
CA LYS A 522 65.59 -133.41 84.24
C LYS A 522 65.75 -133.97 85.68
N ILE A 523 66.13 -133.12 86.66
CA ILE A 523 65.86 -133.15 88.15
C ILE A 523 66.68 -131.99 88.82
N VAL A 524 66.14 -131.03 89.61
CA VAL A 524 65.74 -131.05 91.05
C VAL A 524 66.98 -131.26 91.98
N GLU A 525 67.30 -130.46 93.02
CA GLU A 525 66.53 -130.09 94.23
C GLU A 525 67.24 -129.00 95.12
N VAL A 526 66.50 -128.31 96.02
CA VAL A 526 66.92 -127.87 97.41
C VAL A 526 68.01 -126.74 97.57
N PRO A 527 68.05 -125.90 98.67
CA PRO A 527 67.21 -124.69 98.84
C PRO A 527 67.95 -123.49 99.52
N VAL A 528 67.25 -122.71 100.38
CA VAL A 528 67.73 -121.84 101.51
C VAL A 528 67.96 -120.32 101.26
N VAL A 529 66.97 -119.51 101.73
CA VAL A 529 67.09 -118.22 102.49
C VAL A 529 67.73 -117.00 101.80
N ASP A 530 67.21 -115.77 101.89
CA ASP A 530 65.90 -115.19 102.29
C ASP A 530 65.68 -113.93 101.41
N ASN A 531 64.49 -113.43 101.05
CA ASN A 531 63.20 -113.29 101.73
C ASN A 531 63.08 -112.07 102.69
N ALA A 532 63.23 -110.85 102.15
CA ALA A 532 62.63 -109.64 102.73
C ALA A 532 62.40 -108.52 101.69
N LYS A 533 61.43 -107.60 101.80
CA LYS A 533 59.96 -107.70 102.07
C LYS A 533 59.37 -106.27 101.99
N VAL A 534 58.31 -106.08 101.19
CA VAL A 534 57.35 -104.94 101.22
C VAL A 534 57.96 -103.52 101.16
N GLU A 535 58.06 -102.96 99.95
CA GLU A 535 58.06 -101.49 99.73
C GLU A 535 57.53 -101.08 98.33
N LEU A 536 56.76 -101.95 97.66
CA LEU A 536 56.44 -101.85 96.22
C LEU A 536 54.92 -101.78 95.88
N LEU A 537 54.03 -101.72 96.88
CA LEU A 537 52.56 -101.66 96.67
C LEU A 537 51.88 -100.40 97.25
N THR A 538 52.67 -99.38 97.58
CA THR A 538 52.19 -98.03 97.95
C THR A 538 52.44 -97.00 96.84
N SER A 539 53.55 -97.14 96.10
CA SER A 539 53.94 -96.24 95.01
C SER A 539 52.95 -96.17 93.83
N GLN A 540 52.08 -97.18 93.63
CA GLN A 540 51.19 -97.24 92.46
C GLN A 540 49.87 -96.47 92.63
N ASN A 541 49.56 -95.93 93.82
CA ASN A 541 48.36 -95.11 94.03
C ASN A 541 48.63 -93.60 93.82
N GLU A 542 49.84 -93.11 94.10
CA GLU A 542 50.19 -91.68 93.94
C GLU A 542 50.31 -91.26 92.46
N GLU A 543 50.68 -92.18 91.55
CA GLU A 543 50.65 -91.93 90.10
C GLU A 543 49.21 -91.72 89.58
N LEU A 544 48.22 -92.42 90.13
CA LEU A 544 46.82 -92.27 89.71
C LEU A 544 46.17 -90.98 90.23
N GLU A 545 46.48 -90.53 91.44
CA GLU A 545 46.03 -89.21 91.92
C GLU A 545 46.67 -88.06 91.13
N THR A 546 47.95 -88.18 90.78
CA THR A 546 48.63 -87.15 89.99
C THR A 546 48.15 -87.09 88.55
N GLU A 547 47.87 -88.23 87.88
CA GLU A 547 47.22 -88.21 86.56
C GLU A 547 45.83 -87.57 86.61
N LEU A 548 44.99 -87.90 87.60
CA LEU A 548 43.70 -87.25 87.82
C LEU A 548 43.83 -85.74 88.02
N GLY A 549 44.85 -85.28 88.76
CA GLY A 549 45.18 -83.86 88.90
C GLY A 549 45.51 -83.17 87.57
N THR A 550 46.24 -83.84 86.66
CA THR A 550 46.53 -83.29 85.33
C THR A 550 45.31 -83.30 84.39
N PHE A 551 44.35 -84.21 84.59
CA PHE A 551 43.10 -84.19 83.83
C PHE A 551 42.13 -83.12 84.33
N ARG A 552 42.03 -82.93 85.66
CA ARG A 552 41.18 -81.90 86.27
C ARG A 552 41.63 -80.48 85.87
N THR A 553 42.93 -80.22 85.91
CA THR A 553 43.49 -78.92 85.45
C THR A 553 43.33 -78.70 83.94
N LYS A 554 43.39 -79.74 83.10
CA LYS A 554 43.05 -79.64 81.66
C LYS A 554 41.56 -79.37 81.42
N ALA A 555 40.66 -79.92 82.25
CA ALA A 555 39.23 -79.64 82.18
C ALA A 555 38.94 -78.18 82.52
N GLU A 556 39.45 -77.67 83.66
CA GLU A 556 39.33 -76.25 84.02
C GLU A 556 39.91 -75.30 82.97
N ASP A 557 41.01 -75.68 82.32
CA ASP A 557 41.65 -74.88 81.26
C ASP A 557 40.89 -74.98 79.91
N LEU A 558 40.00 -75.96 79.74
CA LEU A 558 39.03 -76.03 78.64
C LEU A 558 37.75 -75.25 78.97
N GLU A 559 37.24 -75.34 80.20
CA GLU A 559 36.12 -74.52 80.68
C GLU A 559 36.45 -73.02 80.60
N LYS A 560 37.66 -72.61 80.99
CA LYS A 560 38.13 -71.22 80.81
C LYS A 560 38.17 -70.79 79.34
N LYS A 561 38.53 -71.69 78.42
CA LYS A 561 38.52 -71.40 76.96
C LYS A 561 37.09 -71.34 76.42
N LEU A 562 36.19 -72.22 76.86
CA LEU A 562 34.76 -72.13 76.53
C LEU A 562 34.15 -70.83 77.08
N PHE A 563 34.51 -70.40 78.29
CA PHE A 563 34.05 -69.15 78.87
C PHE A 563 34.58 -67.92 78.11
N GLU A 564 35.86 -67.91 77.70
CA GLU A 564 36.42 -66.81 76.92
C GLU A 564 35.87 -66.78 75.47
N ILE A 565 35.52 -67.94 74.89
CA ILE A 565 34.81 -68.05 73.60
C ILE A 565 33.35 -67.60 73.74
N GLN A 566 32.65 -68.01 74.81
CA GLN A 566 31.30 -67.56 75.13
C GLN A 566 31.27 -66.03 75.24
N LYS A 567 32.17 -65.46 76.04
CA LYS A 567 32.36 -64.01 76.19
C LYS A 567 32.69 -63.28 74.87
N GLN A 568 33.46 -63.90 73.97
CA GLN A 568 33.67 -63.36 72.61
C GLN A 568 32.41 -63.45 71.74
N SER A 569 31.62 -64.52 71.89
CA SER A 569 30.33 -64.66 71.22
C SER A 569 29.28 -63.67 71.76
N ASP A 570 29.28 -63.41 73.07
CA ASP A 570 28.41 -62.45 73.74
C ASP A 570 28.79 -61.01 73.37
N GLU A 571 30.07 -60.69 73.22
CA GLU A 571 30.52 -59.38 72.72
C GLU A 571 30.20 -59.22 71.22
N LEU A 572 30.34 -60.25 70.39
CA LEU A 572 29.87 -60.25 68.99
C LEU A 572 28.35 -60.11 68.89
N SER A 573 27.61 -60.78 69.79
CA SER A 573 26.16 -60.63 69.93
C SER A 573 25.80 -59.21 70.32
N ARG A 574 26.53 -58.60 71.27
CA ARG A 574 26.35 -57.22 71.71
C ARG A 574 26.68 -56.21 70.61
N GLU A 575 27.77 -56.37 69.86
CA GLU A 575 28.04 -55.54 68.67
C GLU A 575 26.97 -55.72 67.60
N THR A 576 26.41 -56.92 67.44
CA THR A 576 25.34 -57.19 66.47
C THR A 576 24.05 -56.52 66.91
N GLN A 577 23.68 -56.64 68.18
CA GLN A 577 22.54 -55.94 68.79
C GLN A 577 22.72 -54.41 68.78
N GLU A 578 23.96 -53.90 68.87
CA GLU A 578 24.25 -52.47 68.70
C GLU A 578 24.13 -52.04 67.23
N ARG A 579 24.55 -52.88 66.27
CA ARG A 579 24.32 -52.67 64.83
C ARG A 579 22.83 -52.71 64.49
N ASP A 580 22.09 -53.65 65.04
CA ASP A 580 20.64 -53.76 64.90
C ASP A 580 19.94 -52.57 65.58
N SER A 581 20.45 -52.05 66.70
CA SER A 581 19.94 -50.79 67.29
C SER A 581 20.17 -49.58 66.37
N LYS A 582 21.27 -49.57 65.60
CA LYS A 582 21.58 -48.52 64.61
C LYS A 582 20.79 -48.71 63.31
N ILE A 583 20.53 -49.94 62.89
CA ILE A 583 19.61 -50.27 61.80
C ILE A 583 18.19 -49.86 62.19
N ASN A 584 17.74 -50.17 63.41
CA ASN A 584 16.47 -49.72 63.97
C ASN A 584 16.40 -48.20 64.10
N GLN A 585 17.47 -47.50 64.50
CA GLN A 585 17.51 -46.03 64.45
C GLN A 585 17.43 -45.48 63.02
N VAL A 586 18.06 -46.14 62.04
CA VAL A 586 17.96 -45.75 60.63
C VAL A 586 16.58 -46.08 60.05
N GLN A 587 15.96 -47.19 60.44
CA GLN A 587 14.60 -47.57 60.06
C GLN A 587 13.55 -46.70 60.75
N ASP A 588 13.76 -46.29 62.00
CA ASP A 588 12.92 -45.33 62.71
C ASP A 588 13.11 -43.90 62.17
N MET A 589 14.32 -43.55 61.71
CA MET A 589 14.58 -42.30 60.99
C MET A 589 14.02 -42.33 59.55
N ILE A 590 14.02 -43.47 58.87
CA ILE A 590 13.33 -43.69 57.59
C ILE A 590 11.82 -43.64 57.83
N ALA A 591 11.27 -44.33 58.82
CA ALA A 591 9.85 -44.29 59.16
C ALA A 591 9.42 -42.88 59.61
N ARG A 592 10.27 -42.10 60.28
CA ARG A 592 10.06 -40.66 60.54
C ARG A 592 10.16 -39.83 59.26
N LEU A 593 11.02 -40.17 58.30
CA LEU A 593 11.10 -39.50 57.00
C LEU A 593 9.94 -39.89 56.06
N GLU A 594 9.39 -41.09 56.19
CA GLU A 594 8.21 -41.59 55.50
C GLU A 594 6.93 -41.07 56.16
N THR A 595 6.91 -40.91 57.49
CA THR A 595 5.86 -40.20 58.21
C THR A 595 5.96 -38.69 57.95
N ASN A 596 7.15 -38.11 57.82
CA ASN A 596 7.33 -36.73 57.40
C ASN A 596 7.07 -36.54 55.90
N LEU A 597 7.27 -37.54 55.05
CA LEU A 597 6.82 -37.53 53.66
C LEU A 597 5.31 -37.69 53.58
N SER A 598 4.70 -38.56 54.39
CA SER A 598 3.24 -38.71 54.48
C SER A 598 2.58 -37.49 55.13
N ASN A 599 3.27 -36.80 56.05
CA ASN A 599 2.87 -35.50 56.59
C ASN A 599 3.15 -34.37 55.60
N MET A 600 4.19 -34.42 54.78
CA MET A 600 4.40 -33.48 53.67
C MET A 600 3.46 -33.75 52.49
N GLU A 601 2.99 -34.98 52.31
CA GLU A 601 2.02 -35.39 51.30
C GLU A 601 0.60 -35.11 51.78
N SER A 602 0.31 -35.24 53.08
CA SER A 602 -0.94 -34.76 53.68
C SER A 602 -0.93 -33.24 53.85
N GLU A 603 0.20 -32.58 54.13
CA GLU A 603 0.36 -31.13 53.96
C GLU A 603 0.27 -30.74 52.49
N ASN A 604 0.77 -31.53 51.51
CA ASN A 604 0.53 -31.25 50.10
C ASN A 604 -0.93 -31.53 49.69
N HIS A 605 -1.62 -32.46 50.36
CA HIS A 605 -3.03 -32.73 50.11
C HIS A 605 -3.92 -31.67 50.77
N VAL A 606 -3.53 -31.17 51.94
CA VAL A 606 -4.13 -30.03 52.64
C VAL A 606 -3.76 -28.72 51.96
N LEU A 607 -2.58 -28.55 51.36
CA LEU A 607 -2.21 -27.40 50.51
C LEU A 607 -2.85 -27.50 49.13
N ARG A 608 -3.15 -28.69 48.60
CA ARG A 608 -3.98 -28.86 47.40
C ARG A 608 -5.46 -28.64 47.70
N GLN A 609 -5.93 -29.04 48.88
CA GLN A 609 -7.29 -28.78 49.35
C GLN A 609 -7.47 -27.31 49.75
N GLN A 610 -6.46 -26.67 50.36
CA GLN A 610 -6.33 -25.23 50.54
C GLN A 610 -6.01 -24.50 49.24
N SER A 611 -5.50 -25.15 48.17
CA SER A 611 -5.42 -24.55 46.84
C SER A 611 -6.73 -24.68 46.07
N LEU A 612 -7.56 -25.68 46.38
CA LEU A 612 -8.94 -25.82 45.91
C LEU A 612 -9.92 -24.96 46.72
N LEU A 613 -9.56 -24.57 47.95
CA LEU A 613 -10.30 -23.62 48.78
C LEU A 613 -9.76 -22.18 48.67
N ALA A 614 -8.47 -21.96 48.38
CA ALA A 614 -7.95 -20.67 47.89
C ALA A 614 -8.26 -20.45 46.40
N SER A 615 -8.74 -21.48 45.69
CA SER A 615 -9.53 -21.30 44.47
C SER A 615 -10.93 -20.69 44.76
N ALA A 616 -11.27 -20.45 46.03
CA ALA A 616 -12.35 -19.59 46.48
C ALA A 616 -11.85 -18.34 47.24
N ASP A 617 -10.56 -17.97 47.07
CA ASP A 617 -9.93 -16.85 47.80
C ASP A 617 -8.93 -16.04 46.91
N ASP A 618 -9.32 -15.75 45.66
CA ASP A 618 -8.80 -14.59 44.90
C ASP A 618 -9.74 -13.39 45.07
N ASP A 619 -10.13 -13.16 46.33
CA ASP A 619 -11.23 -12.29 46.77
C ASP A 619 -11.04 -10.81 46.41
N ASN A 620 -9.84 -10.42 45.96
CA ASN A 620 -9.52 -9.07 45.50
C ASN A 620 -9.57 -8.89 43.96
N LYS A 621 -9.67 -9.98 43.19
CA LYS A 621 -9.96 -9.93 41.74
C LYS A 621 -11.41 -10.26 41.44
N THR A 622 -11.99 -11.26 42.11
CA THR A 622 -13.41 -11.59 41.92
C THR A 622 -14.29 -10.40 42.28
N LYS A 623 -14.05 -9.71 43.40
CA LYS A 623 -14.81 -8.50 43.77
C LYS A 623 -14.59 -7.30 42.84
N GLN A 624 -13.45 -7.18 42.15
CA GLN A 624 -13.29 -6.17 41.11
C GLN A 624 -14.02 -6.55 39.82
N ILE A 625 -14.01 -7.83 39.45
CA ILE A 625 -14.76 -8.33 38.30
C ILE A 625 -16.27 -8.20 38.58
N GLU A 626 -16.78 -8.66 39.72
CA GLU A 626 -18.18 -8.47 40.13
C GLU A 626 -18.56 -6.98 40.28
N SER A 627 -17.66 -6.11 40.76
CA SER A 627 -17.94 -4.65 40.79
C SER A 627 -17.97 -4.02 39.39
N LEU A 628 -17.29 -4.59 38.39
CA LEU A 628 -17.32 -4.12 37.01
C LEU A 628 -18.49 -4.76 36.25
N GLU A 629 -18.76 -6.04 36.44
CA GLU A 629 -19.88 -6.77 35.85
C GLU A 629 -21.22 -6.32 36.43
N SER A 630 -21.32 -5.96 37.73
CA SER A 630 -22.51 -5.29 38.28
C SER A 630 -22.67 -3.87 37.74
N LYS A 631 -21.60 -3.10 37.54
CA LYS A 631 -21.69 -1.78 36.89
C LYS A 631 -22.07 -1.89 35.42
N ILE A 632 -21.54 -2.88 34.71
CA ILE A 632 -21.94 -3.18 33.32
C ILE A 632 -23.39 -3.65 33.29
N ALA A 633 -23.81 -4.57 34.15
CA ALA A 633 -25.20 -5.02 34.23
C ALA A 633 -26.17 -3.91 34.64
N ILE A 634 -25.78 -2.97 35.50
CA ILE A 634 -26.58 -1.78 35.83
C ILE A 634 -26.67 -0.85 34.60
N LEU A 635 -25.56 -0.54 33.93
CA LEU A 635 -25.55 0.32 32.73
C LEU A 635 -26.25 -0.34 31.52
N GLU A 636 -26.20 -1.66 31.40
CA GLU A 636 -26.91 -2.44 30.38
C GLU A 636 -28.39 -2.61 30.72
N SER A 637 -28.75 -2.76 32.00
CA SER A 637 -30.13 -2.72 32.47
C SER A 637 -30.74 -1.33 32.27
N GLU A 638 -30.02 -0.26 32.58
CA GLU A 638 -30.40 1.13 32.32
C GLU A 638 -30.56 1.38 30.81
N ASN A 639 -29.64 0.88 29.98
CA ASN A 639 -29.79 0.91 28.51
C ASN A 639 -30.94 0.02 27.99
N GLN A 640 -31.32 -1.05 28.69
CA GLN A 640 -32.50 -1.85 28.35
C GLN A 640 -33.79 -1.14 28.77
N LEU A 641 -33.82 -0.48 29.93
CA LEU A 641 -34.97 0.25 30.47
C LEU A 641 -35.27 1.51 29.63
N LEU A 642 -34.20 2.20 29.18
CA LEU A 642 -34.25 3.25 28.15
C LEU A 642 -34.64 2.75 26.75
N ARG A 643 -34.76 1.42 26.54
CA ARG A 643 -35.20 0.80 25.27
C ARG A 643 -36.51 0.01 25.38
N SER A 644 -37.01 -0.24 26.58
CA SER A 644 -38.20 -1.09 26.83
C SER A 644 -39.43 -0.31 27.29
N ASN A 645 -39.29 0.92 27.79
CA ASN A 645 -40.42 1.82 27.95
C ASN A 645 -40.94 2.28 26.58
N PRO A 646 -42.19 1.91 26.18
CA PRO A 646 -42.80 2.50 25.01
C PRO A 646 -43.15 3.96 25.31
N ALA A 647 -42.98 4.85 24.33
CA ALA A 647 -43.49 6.21 24.43
C ALA A 647 -44.95 6.27 23.92
N PRO A 648 -45.97 6.38 24.80
CA PRO A 648 -47.28 6.80 24.37
C PRO A 648 -47.25 8.28 23.95
N ALA A 649 -48.22 8.68 23.14
CA ALA A 649 -48.27 10.00 22.54
C ALA A 649 -48.61 11.13 23.54
N VAL A 650 -47.91 12.26 23.38
CA VAL A 650 -48.44 13.64 23.47
C VAL A 650 -49.18 14.05 24.76
N GLN A 651 -48.59 14.98 25.53
CA GLN A 651 -49.18 16.31 25.75
C GLN A 651 -48.19 17.35 26.34
N ALA A 652 -48.06 18.47 25.63
CA ALA A 652 -48.14 19.88 26.08
C ALA A 652 -47.52 20.41 27.40
N VAL A 653 -47.11 21.69 27.33
CA VAL A 653 -47.21 22.75 28.36
C VAL A 653 -46.10 22.92 29.43
N VAL A 654 -45.30 23.97 29.18
CA VAL A 654 -44.86 25.05 30.10
C VAL A 654 -43.64 24.87 31.05
N THR A 655 -42.80 25.92 30.93
CA THR A 655 -41.64 26.45 31.69
C THR A 655 -41.99 26.95 33.12
N PRO A 656 -41.10 27.61 33.94
CA PRO A 656 -39.65 27.90 33.82
C PRO A 656 -38.87 27.58 35.15
N GLU A 657 -37.77 28.32 35.39
CA GLU A 657 -37.04 28.58 36.65
C GLU A 657 -35.99 27.51 37.07
N VAL A 658 -34.68 27.79 37.23
CA VAL A 658 -33.89 28.92 37.80
C VAL A 658 -33.71 28.81 39.32
N ILE A 659 -32.46 28.74 39.78
CA ILE A 659 -31.86 29.30 41.03
C ILE A 659 -30.43 28.74 41.21
N GLU A 660 -29.42 29.63 41.24
CA GLU A 660 -28.08 29.40 41.84
C GLU A 660 -28.10 29.88 43.32
N PRO A 661 -27.03 29.89 44.15
CA PRO A 661 -25.64 29.41 43.97
C PRO A 661 -25.12 28.63 45.23
N ALA A 662 -23.81 28.75 45.52
CA ALA A 662 -23.14 28.74 46.85
C ALA A 662 -22.40 27.48 47.36
N VAL A 663 -21.35 27.56 48.23
CA VAL A 663 -20.01 28.22 48.20
C VAL A 663 -19.05 27.31 49.04
N VAL A 664 -17.72 27.56 49.04
CA VAL A 664 -16.65 27.08 49.97
C VAL A 664 -16.31 25.56 49.96
N LYS A 665 -15.07 25.10 50.20
CA LYS A 665 -13.97 25.65 51.03
C LYS A 665 -12.59 25.74 50.36
N VAL A 666 -11.77 26.61 50.95
CA VAL A 666 -10.33 26.86 50.73
C VAL A 666 -9.48 26.02 51.71
N LEU A 667 -8.21 25.78 51.37
CA LEU A 667 -7.11 25.58 52.33
C LEU A 667 -5.83 26.25 51.78
N GLU A 668 -5.10 26.97 52.65
CA GLU A 668 -3.96 27.82 52.28
C GLU A 668 -2.61 27.32 52.81
N ASN A 669 -1.52 27.77 52.15
CA ASN A 669 -0.26 28.30 52.69
C ASN A 669 0.50 28.86 51.46
N GLY A 670 1.05 30.08 51.40
CA GLY A 670 1.60 30.96 52.43
C GLY A 670 3.13 30.76 52.48
N HIS A 671 4.02 31.74 52.29
CA HIS A 671 3.95 33.23 52.24
C HIS A 671 5.10 33.76 51.30
N GLN A 672 5.41 35.06 51.03
CA GLN A 672 4.99 36.37 51.56
C GLN A 672 5.22 37.56 50.56
N HIS A 673 5.72 38.72 51.03
CA HIS A 673 5.88 40.08 50.42
C HIS A 673 6.96 40.25 49.31
N GLY A 674 7.03 41.36 48.54
CA GLY A 674 6.28 42.64 48.66
C GLY A 674 6.44 43.68 47.51
N GLU A 675 5.79 44.83 47.71
CA GLU A 675 5.35 45.91 46.79
C GLU A 675 6.18 47.23 46.90
N PRO A 676 5.85 48.42 46.28
CA PRO A 676 5.27 48.76 44.93
C PRO A 676 5.83 50.08 44.28
N LYS A 677 5.13 50.60 43.23
CA LYS A 677 5.08 52.02 42.70
C LYS A 677 6.25 52.53 41.83
N MET A 678 6.10 53.52 40.91
CA MET A 678 4.92 54.33 40.48
C MET A 678 4.96 54.67 38.96
N GLU A 679 4.02 55.49 38.46
CA GLU A 679 3.70 55.76 37.04
C GLU A 679 4.51 56.92 36.39
N GLU A 680 4.73 56.88 35.07
CA GLU A 680 4.36 57.97 34.13
C GLU A 680 4.34 57.51 32.64
N VAL A 681 3.98 58.39 31.70
CA VAL A 681 3.42 58.04 30.35
C VAL A 681 4.25 58.58 29.16
N VAL A 682 4.57 57.72 28.17
CA VAL A 682 4.64 58.04 26.71
C VAL A 682 4.38 56.75 25.86
N VAL A 683 3.81 56.91 24.67
CA VAL A 683 3.38 55.91 23.65
C VAL A 683 3.65 56.55 22.25
N PRO A 684 3.98 55.87 21.11
CA PRO A 684 3.66 54.49 20.66
C PRO A 684 4.88 53.73 20.01
N PRO A 685 4.74 52.76 19.07
CA PRO A 685 4.36 51.38 19.38
C PRO A 685 5.28 50.30 18.73
N VAL A 686 5.76 49.33 19.50
CA VAL A 686 6.22 48.04 18.94
C VAL A 686 5.60 46.88 19.73
N LYS A 687 4.59 46.23 19.15
CA LYS A 687 4.07 44.97 19.67
C LYS A 687 5.06 43.85 19.38
N ASN A 688 5.44 43.08 20.39
CA ASN A 688 5.85 41.70 20.16
C ASN A 688 5.53 40.83 21.38
N LEU A 689 5.43 39.52 21.15
CA LEU A 689 5.23 38.48 22.17
C LEU A 689 3.94 38.61 23.01
N SER A 690 2.79 38.30 22.39
CA SER A 690 1.64 37.81 23.15
C SER A 690 0.92 36.67 22.42
N LYS A 691 0.65 35.58 23.17
CA LYS A 691 -0.27 34.47 22.87
C LYS A 691 0.19 33.47 21.79
N GLN A 692 -0.03 32.19 22.11
CA GLN A 692 -0.09 31.12 21.12
C GLN A 692 -1.29 31.40 20.20
N GLN A 693 -1.06 31.42 18.88
CA GLN A 693 -2.14 31.40 17.89
C GLN A 693 -2.97 30.11 18.04
N SER A 694 -4.25 30.13 17.67
CA SER A 694 -5.02 28.88 17.59
C SER A 694 -4.49 28.00 16.46
N LEU A 695 -4.74 26.69 16.55
CA LEU A 695 -4.39 25.76 15.47
C LEU A 695 -5.06 26.12 14.14
N THR A 696 -6.22 26.77 14.18
CA THR A 696 -6.98 27.23 13.02
C THR A 696 -6.32 28.45 12.36
N ASP A 697 -5.89 29.45 13.15
CA ASP A 697 -5.18 30.62 12.61
C ASP A 697 -3.90 30.19 11.89
N ARG A 698 -3.14 29.27 12.51
CA ARG A 698 -1.88 28.75 11.97
C ARG A 698 -2.05 27.89 10.71
N GLN A 699 -3.21 27.24 10.55
CA GLN A 699 -3.58 26.58 9.28
C GLN A 699 -3.95 27.59 8.20
N GLN A 700 -4.70 28.64 8.54
CA GLN A 700 -5.08 29.68 7.59
C GLN A 700 -3.86 30.47 7.10
N GLU A 701 -2.90 30.78 7.97
CA GLU A 701 -1.62 31.42 7.61
C GLU A 701 -0.80 30.56 6.63
N ASN A 702 -0.73 29.24 6.86
CA ASN A 702 -0.11 28.32 5.89
C ASN A 702 -0.86 28.27 4.55
N HIS A 703 -2.20 28.33 4.56
CA HIS A 703 -3.00 28.44 3.33
C HIS A 703 -2.71 29.76 2.58
N ASP A 704 -2.58 30.88 3.29
CA ASP A 704 -2.25 32.19 2.71
C ASP A 704 -0.88 32.17 2.04
N VAL A 705 0.12 31.61 2.72
CA VAL A 705 1.50 31.45 2.23
C VAL A 705 1.58 30.54 1.00
N LEU A 706 0.83 29.42 0.97
CA LEU A 706 0.77 28.55 -0.22
C LEU A 706 0.09 29.23 -1.41
N ILE A 707 -1.02 29.96 -1.18
CA ILE A 707 -1.72 30.70 -2.23
C ILE A 707 -0.83 31.80 -2.82
N LYS A 708 -0.06 32.51 -1.97
CA LYS A 708 0.94 33.48 -2.43
C LYS A 708 2.03 32.81 -3.26
N SER A 709 2.54 31.65 -2.84
CA SER A 709 3.51 30.87 -3.63
C SER A 709 2.96 30.40 -4.98
N LEU A 710 1.68 30.06 -5.09
CA LEU A 710 1.01 29.70 -6.36
C LEU A 710 0.87 30.90 -7.31
N ALA A 711 0.71 32.10 -6.77
CA ALA A 711 0.60 33.35 -7.53
C ALA A 711 1.96 33.87 -8.04
N GLU A 712 3.02 33.72 -7.24
CA GLU A 712 4.34 34.33 -7.50
C GLU A 712 5.34 33.37 -8.16
N ASP A 713 5.31 32.07 -7.89
CA ASP A 713 6.35 31.13 -8.36
C ASP A 713 6.09 30.58 -9.78
N ARG A 714 6.39 31.40 -10.79
CA ARG A 714 6.30 31.01 -12.22
C ARG A 714 7.45 30.14 -12.74
N ARG A 715 8.25 29.51 -11.86
CA ARG A 715 9.40 28.70 -12.27
C ARG A 715 8.98 27.32 -12.79
N TYR A 716 9.79 26.78 -13.70
CA TYR A 716 9.75 25.38 -14.10
C TYR A 716 10.97 24.64 -13.54
N ASP A 717 10.75 23.43 -13.04
CA ASP A 717 11.77 22.53 -12.52
C ASP A 717 11.64 21.19 -13.26
N ASN A 718 12.74 20.68 -13.82
CA ASN A 718 12.75 19.49 -14.70
C ASN A 718 11.62 19.47 -15.75
N ARG A 719 11.40 20.61 -16.44
CA ARG A 719 10.32 20.86 -17.43
C ARG A 719 8.89 20.80 -16.89
N ARG A 720 8.69 20.95 -15.57
CA ARG A 720 7.38 20.86 -14.88
C ARG A 720 7.10 22.14 -14.08
N PRO A 721 5.88 22.69 -14.06
CA PRO A 721 5.56 23.87 -13.24
C PRO A 721 5.79 23.60 -11.74
N ALA A 722 6.72 24.33 -11.12
CA ALA A 722 7.11 24.09 -9.73
C ALA A 722 5.91 24.28 -8.78
N ALA A 723 5.11 25.33 -9.00
CA ALA A 723 3.91 25.63 -8.23
C ALA A 723 2.88 24.49 -8.23
N ALA A 724 2.72 23.75 -9.34
CA ALA A 724 1.78 22.61 -9.41
C ALA A 724 2.22 21.47 -8.47
N CYS A 725 3.50 21.11 -8.51
CA CYS A 725 4.08 20.08 -7.64
C CYS A 725 4.08 20.48 -6.16
N ILE A 726 4.36 21.76 -5.85
CA ILE A 726 4.34 22.32 -4.50
C ILE A 726 2.92 22.32 -3.90
N VAL A 727 1.92 22.75 -4.67
CA VAL A 727 0.50 22.69 -4.27
C VAL A 727 0.07 21.24 -4.07
N TYR A 728 0.42 20.33 -4.98
CA TYR A 728 0.12 18.91 -4.83
C TYR A 728 0.75 18.29 -3.56
N LYS A 729 2.07 18.47 -3.34
CA LYS A 729 2.76 18.00 -2.12
C LYS A 729 2.08 18.55 -0.85
N SER A 730 1.69 19.82 -0.84
CA SER A 730 1.07 20.47 0.32
C SER A 730 -0.33 19.93 0.62
N LEU A 731 -1.17 19.76 -0.41
CA LEU A 731 -2.51 19.18 -0.27
C LEU A 731 -2.46 17.71 0.19
N LEU A 732 -1.44 16.96 -0.26
CA LEU A 732 -1.18 15.59 0.16
C LEU A 732 -0.76 15.52 1.63
N HIS A 733 0.25 16.29 2.04
CA HIS A 733 0.77 16.37 3.41
C HIS A 733 -0.30 16.84 4.43
N TRP A 734 -1.19 17.74 4.03
CA TRP A 734 -2.31 18.18 4.86
C TRP A 734 -3.55 17.26 4.78
N HIS A 735 -3.45 16.07 4.16
CA HIS A 735 -4.56 15.13 3.94
C HIS A 735 -5.82 15.77 3.34
N SER A 736 -5.68 16.85 2.57
CA SER A 736 -6.81 17.68 2.10
C SER A 736 -7.76 16.91 1.17
N PHE A 737 -7.30 15.83 0.55
CA PHE A 737 -8.11 14.95 -0.28
C PHE A 737 -9.07 14.05 0.50
N GLU A 738 -8.77 13.81 1.78
CA GLU A 738 -9.53 12.96 2.71
C GLU A 738 -10.45 13.76 3.64
N ALA A 739 -10.32 15.10 3.64
CA ALA A 739 -11.10 16.01 4.47
C ALA A 739 -12.56 16.15 4.00
N GLU A 740 -13.52 16.02 4.92
CA GLU A 740 -14.94 16.22 4.62
C GLU A 740 -15.30 17.69 4.33
N LYS A 741 -14.52 18.63 4.87
CA LYS A 741 -14.63 20.07 4.64
C LYS A 741 -13.23 20.68 4.59
N THR A 742 -12.95 21.50 3.57
CA THR A 742 -11.76 22.35 3.51
C THR A 742 -12.02 23.53 2.57
N ASN A 743 -11.39 24.69 2.82
CA ASN A 743 -11.50 25.89 1.99
C ASN A 743 -10.37 26.02 0.96
N ILE A 744 -9.27 25.26 1.09
CA ILE A 744 -8.06 25.45 0.28
C ILE A 744 -8.31 25.23 -1.22
N PHE A 745 -9.18 24.28 -1.58
CA PHE A 745 -9.54 23.99 -2.96
C PHE A 745 -10.23 25.18 -3.66
N ASP A 746 -11.28 25.75 -3.06
CA ASP A 746 -11.97 26.91 -3.63
C ASP A 746 -11.03 28.14 -3.68
N ARG A 747 -10.08 28.28 -2.73
CA ARG A 747 -9.04 29.33 -2.76
C ARG A 747 -8.03 29.17 -3.91
N ILE A 748 -7.52 27.95 -4.13
CA ILE A 748 -6.63 27.63 -5.26
C ILE A 748 -7.35 27.95 -6.58
N ILE A 749 -8.60 27.49 -6.72
CA ILE A 749 -9.44 27.76 -7.89
C ILE A 749 -9.69 29.26 -8.10
N HIS A 750 -9.95 30.02 -7.03
CA HIS A 750 -10.14 31.48 -7.12
C HIS A 750 -8.86 32.20 -7.57
N THR A 751 -7.69 31.77 -7.10
CA THR A 751 -6.40 32.33 -7.50
C THR A 751 -6.11 32.05 -8.97
N ILE A 752 -6.27 30.79 -9.42
CA ILE A 752 -6.14 30.40 -10.83
C ILE A 752 -7.10 31.24 -11.70
N ARG A 753 -8.37 31.38 -11.29
CA ARG A 753 -9.35 32.22 -11.99
C ARG A 753 -8.85 33.66 -12.16
N SER A 754 -8.42 34.29 -11.07
CA SER A 754 -8.05 35.71 -11.08
C SER A 754 -6.86 36.02 -11.97
N TYR A 755 -5.93 35.06 -12.17
CA TYR A 755 -4.83 35.25 -13.12
C TYR A 755 -5.21 34.86 -14.55
N VAL A 756 -6.05 33.86 -14.77
CA VAL A 756 -6.52 33.47 -16.11
C VAL A 756 -7.46 34.52 -16.72
N GLU A 757 -8.29 35.17 -15.92
CA GLU A 757 -9.24 36.20 -16.39
C GLU A 757 -8.57 37.57 -16.60
N ASN A 758 -7.38 37.78 -16.04
CA ASN A 758 -6.56 38.99 -16.21
C ASN A 758 -5.30 38.76 -17.08
N ALA A 759 -5.17 37.60 -17.76
CA ALA A 759 -3.99 37.28 -18.55
C ALA A 759 -3.94 38.11 -19.85
N GLU A 760 -2.95 38.99 -19.97
CA GLU A 760 -2.80 39.87 -21.15
C GLU A 760 -2.01 39.20 -22.30
N THR A 761 -1.28 38.12 -22.01
CA THR A 761 -0.40 37.46 -23.00
C THR A 761 -0.65 35.96 -23.16
N SER A 762 -0.45 35.47 -24.38
CA SER A 762 -0.52 34.03 -24.70
C SER A 762 0.46 33.18 -23.88
N GLY A 763 1.59 33.76 -23.43
CA GLY A 763 2.55 33.10 -22.54
C GLY A 763 2.01 32.85 -21.14
N GLU A 764 1.22 33.77 -20.58
CA GLU A 764 0.58 33.56 -19.27
C GLU A 764 -0.51 32.49 -19.33
N LEU A 765 -1.31 32.48 -20.40
CA LEU A 765 -2.27 31.40 -20.64
C LEU A 765 -1.55 30.05 -20.81
N ALA A 766 -0.40 30.00 -21.51
CA ALA A 766 0.40 28.80 -21.65
C ALA A 766 0.96 28.30 -20.29
N TYR A 767 1.48 29.20 -19.45
CA TYR A 767 1.93 28.87 -18.10
C TYR A 767 0.79 28.29 -17.24
N TRP A 768 -0.39 28.93 -17.23
CA TRP A 768 -1.53 28.41 -16.47
C TRP A 768 -2.10 27.12 -17.05
N LEU A 769 -2.02 26.91 -18.38
CA LEU A 769 -2.41 25.65 -19.02
C LEU A 769 -1.49 24.50 -18.61
N SER A 770 -0.17 24.71 -18.60
CA SER A 770 0.79 23.71 -18.09
C SER A 770 0.61 23.45 -16.59
N THR A 771 0.46 24.51 -15.79
CA THR A 771 0.29 24.42 -14.32
C THR A 771 -1.00 23.69 -13.93
N THR A 772 -2.13 24.01 -14.55
CA THR A 772 -3.43 23.38 -14.24
C THR A 772 -3.51 21.94 -14.77
N SER A 773 -2.97 21.66 -15.97
CA SER A 773 -2.95 20.28 -16.50
C SER A 773 -2.00 19.37 -15.73
N THR A 774 -0.83 19.86 -15.30
CA THR A 774 0.10 19.12 -14.42
C THR A 774 -0.54 18.79 -13.07
N LEU A 775 -1.17 19.78 -12.43
CA LEU A 775 -1.89 19.55 -11.17
C LEU A 775 -3.05 18.56 -11.35
N LEU A 776 -3.79 18.64 -12.46
CA LEU A 776 -4.88 17.72 -12.77
C LEU A 776 -4.41 16.28 -13.02
N TYR A 777 -3.27 16.10 -13.70
CA TYR A 777 -2.63 14.79 -13.89
C TYR A 777 -2.22 14.16 -12.54
N LEU A 778 -1.61 14.94 -11.64
CA LEU A 778 -1.27 14.46 -10.29
C LEU A 778 -2.53 14.04 -9.50
N LEU A 779 -3.63 14.80 -9.60
CA LEU A 779 -4.94 14.42 -9.02
C LEU A 779 -5.61 13.23 -9.72
N GLN A 780 -5.30 12.96 -10.99
CA GLN A 780 -5.81 11.82 -11.75
C GLN A 780 -5.19 10.52 -11.23
N ASN A 781 -3.88 10.51 -10.99
CA ASN A 781 -3.14 9.32 -10.56
C ASN A 781 -3.33 9.01 -9.06
N THR A 782 -3.50 10.02 -8.21
CA THR A 782 -3.58 9.84 -6.75
C THR A 782 -4.96 9.47 -6.24
N LEU A 783 -6.04 9.92 -6.89
CA LEU A 783 -7.41 9.76 -6.39
C LEU A 783 -8.13 8.58 -7.06
N LYS A 784 -8.65 7.63 -6.26
CA LYS A 784 -9.46 6.50 -6.77
C LYS A 784 -10.62 6.99 -7.64
N ALA A 785 -10.72 6.48 -8.87
CA ALA A 785 -11.85 6.76 -9.75
C ALA A 785 -13.12 6.09 -9.20
N SER A 786 -14.04 6.89 -8.65
CA SER A 786 -15.39 6.42 -8.30
C SER A 786 -16.18 6.15 -9.58
N SER A 787 -16.37 4.88 -9.92
CA SER A 787 -17.01 4.43 -11.17
C SER A 787 -18.52 4.69 -11.18
N SER A 788 -18.90 5.96 -11.34
CA SER A 788 -20.26 6.44 -11.56
C SER A 788 -20.37 7.08 -12.94
N SER A 789 -20.33 6.25 -13.98
CA SER A 789 -20.54 6.65 -15.37
C SER A 789 -22.02 6.98 -15.61
N THR A 790 -22.43 8.19 -15.22
CA THR A 790 -23.69 8.80 -15.63
C THR A 790 -23.67 8.99 -17.14
N LYS A 791 -24.18 7.99 -17.89
CA LYS A 791 -24.41 8.09 -19.33
C LYS A 791 -25.42 9.21 -19.59
N VAL A 792 -24.93 10.37 -20.02
CA VAL A 792 -25.77 11.36 -20.70
C VAL A 792 -26.09 10.80 -22.10
N PRO A 793 -27.36 10.67 -22.50
CA PRO A 793 -27.72 10.14 -23.80
C PRO A 793 -27.57 11.22 -24.88
N ASN A 794 -26.41 11.26 -25.54
CA ASN A 794 -26.30 12.00 -26.80
C ASN A 794 -27.17 11.30 -27.85
N ARG A 795 -28.36 11.85 -28.11
CA ARG A 795 -29.14 11.57 -29.31
C ARG A 795 -28.32 12.01 -30.53
N SER A 796 -27.67 11.06 -31.21
CA SER A 796 -27.34 11.20 -32.63
C SER A 796 -28.38 10.45 -33.46
N ARG A 797 -28.63 10.89 -34.68
CA ARG A 797 -29.68 10.36 -35.55
C ARG A 797 -29.35 8.96 -36.06
N THR A 798 -30.40 8.17 -36.28
CA THR A 798 -30.34 6.87 -36.94
C THR A 798 -29.89 7.01 -38.40
N ALA A 799 -28.91 6.21 -38.81
CA ALA A 799 -28.68 5.85 -40.20
C ALA A 799 -28.82 4.32 -40.31
N THR A 800 -29.71 3.86 -41.17
CA THR A 800 -30.04 2.43 -41.33
C THR A 800 -29.33 1.82 -42.53
N GLY A 801 -28.65 0.69 -42.30
CA GLY A 801 -28.36 -0.30 -43.33
C GLY A 801 -27.03 -0.14 -44.08
N ASN A 802 -26.10 -1.06 -43.81
CA ASN A 802 -25.70 -2.01 -44.85
C ASN A 802 -25.14 -3.31 -44.23
N LEU A 803 -25.67 -4.45 -44.68
CA LEU A 803 -25.48 -5.77 -44.06
C LEU A 803 -24.44 -6.64 -44.80
N PHE A 804 -23.23 -6.14 -45.04
CA PHE A 804 -22.14 -6.96 -45.58
C PHE A 804 -20.75 -6.57 -45.07
N ASN A 805 -20.37 -7.14 -43.92
CA ASN A 805 -18.99 -7.59 -43.64
C ASN A 805 -18.92 -8.37 -42.31
N ARG A 806 -19.10 -9.70 -42.37
CA ARG A 806 -19.00 -10.58 -41.20
C ARG A 806 -18.33 -11.94 -41.49
N MET A 807 -17.23 -11.92 -42.24
CA MET A 807 -16.27 -13.04 -42.34
C MET A 807 -14.90 -12.51 -42.78
N VAL A 808 -13.86 -13.36 -42.65
CA VAL A 808 -12.47 -13.10 -43.02
C VAL A 808 -11.77 -11.96 -42.25
N GLN A 809 -11.20 -12.31 -41.08
CA GLN A 809 -9.74 -12.26 -40.90
C GLN A 809 -9.36 -13.07 -39.66
N ASN A 810 -8.98 -14.33 -39.89
CA ASN A 810 -8.55 -15.26 -38.84
C ASN A 810 -7.18 -15.82 -39.23
N ALA A 811 -6.10 -15.06 -38.98
CA ALA A 811 -4.73 -15.48 -39.33
C ALA A 811 -3.65 -14.79 -38.49
N ARG A 812 -3.03 -15.57 -37.57
CA ARG A 812 -1.72 -15.32 -36.91
C ARG A 812 -1.68 -14.13 -35.91
N SER A 813 -1.03 -14.24 -34.75
CA SER A 813 -0.31 -15.37 -34.14
C SER A 813 -0.38 -15.35 -32.61
N SER A 814 -0.58 -16.52 -32.01
CA SER A 814 -0.54 -16.72 -30.55
C SER A 814 0.18 -18.03 -30.21
N SER A 815 1.45 -17.93 -29.79
CA SER A 815 2.29 -19.08 -29.42
C SER A 815 2.23 -19.36 -27.91
N SER A 816 1.27 -20.18 -27.49
CA SER A 816 1.22 -20.69 -26.11
C SER A 816 2.24 -21.82 -25.93
N GLY A 817 3.40 -21.51 -25.33
CA GLY A 817 4.41 -22.51 -24.95
C GLY A 817 4.24 -22.94 -23.49
N LEU A 818 4.02 -24.23 -23.25
CA LEU A 818 4.11 -24.82 -21.91
C LEU A 818 5.59 -25.05 -21.55
N GLY A 819 5.98 -24.69 -20.32
CA GLY A 819 7.32 -24.91 -19.76
C GLY A 819 7.25 -25.18 -18.25
N ILE A 820 8.14 -26.03 -17.73
CA ILE A 820 7.97 -26.67 -16.41
C ILE A 820 9.11 -26.32 -15.43
N SER A 821 8.70 -25.77 -14.28
CA SER A 821 9.38 -25.80 -12.96
C SER A 821 10.66 -24.98 -12.70
N ASN A 822 10.81 -24.65 -11.41
CA ASN A 822 12.04 -24.44 -10.63
C ASN A 822 12.99 -23.27 -10.97
N GLY A 823 13.57 -22.68 -9.91
CA GLY A 823 14.91 -22.07 -10.00
C GLY A 823 15.05 -20.64 -9.49
N TYR A 824 15.14 -20.49 -8.18
CA TYR A 824 15.78 -19.40 -7.43
C TYR A 824 16.85 -18.55 -8.20
N SER A 825 16.62 -17.23 -8.37
CA SER A 825 17.60 -16.11 -8.25
C SER A 825 17.15 -14.87 -9.06
N GLY A 826 17.72 -13.69 -8.74
CA GLY A 826 17.67 -12.48 -9.59
C GLY A 826 16.73 -11.37 -9.12
N MET A 827 17.27 -10.38 -8.40
CA MET A 827 16.57 -9.12 -8.11
C MET A 827 16.64 -8.17 -9.31
N VAL A 828 15.48 -7.73 -9.81
CA VAL A 828 15.29 -6.37 -10.35
C VAL A 828 13.93 -5.88 -9.85
N GLY A 829 13.92 -4.81 -9.06
CA GLY A 829 12.68 -4.24 -8.52
C GLY A 829 11.87 -3.52 -9.59
N ARG A 830 10.54 -3.55 -9.48
CA ARG A 830 9.64 -2.66 -10.20
C ARG A 830 8.92 -1.80 -9.15
N ALA A 831 9.07 -0.49 -9.26
CA ALA A 831 8.71 0.46 -8.20
C ALA A 831 7.22 0.44 -7.80
N ASP A 832 6.97 0.87 -6.57
CA ASP A 832 5.74 0.59 -5.84
C ASP A 832 4.46 1.24 -6.39
N THR A 833 3.38 0.46 -6.35
CA THR A 833 2.02 0.96 -6.56
C THR A 833 1.49 1.62 -5.29
N THR A 834 1.83 2.91 -5.10
CA THR A 834 1.28 3.75 -4.03
C THR A 834 -0.24 3.61 -3.96
N SER A 835 -0.78 3.31 -2.76
CA SER A 835 -2.20 3.01 -2.59
C SER A 835 -3.06 4.25 -2.85
N MET A 836 -3.76 4.28 -3.99
CA MET A 836 -4.64 5.39 -4.40
C MET A 836 -5.58 5.83 -3.26
N ILE A 837 -5.68 7.14 -3.03
CA ILE A 837 -6.44 7.75 -1.93
C ILE A 837 -7.94 7.76 -2.23
N GLU A 838 -8.78 7.58 -1.21
CA GLU A 838 -10.23 7.68 -1.34
C GLU A 838 -10.70 9.13 -1.17
N ALA A 839 -10.91 9.80 -2.30
CA ALA A 839 -11.29 11.22 -2.33
C ALA A 839 -12.67 11.48 -1.70
N LYS A 840 -12.75 12.43 -0.75
CA LYS A 840 -14.03 13.00 -0.30
C LYS A 840 -14.58 14.00 -1.31
N TYR A 841 -15.86 14.36 -1.15
CA TYR A 841 -16.59 15.25 -2.07
C TYR A 841 -15.86 16.57 -2.42
N PRO A 842 -15.21 17.30 -1.49
CA PRO A 842 -14.48 18.53 -1.84
C PRO A 842 -13.36 18.29 -2.86
N ALA A 843 -12.63 17.18 -2.75
CA ALA A 843 -11.54 16.82 -3.67
C ALA A 843 -12.04 16.39 -5.05
N VAL A 844 -13.18 15.68 -5.11
CA VAL A 844 -13.85 15.33 -6.37
C VAL A 844 -14.35 16.61 -7.08
N ARG A 845 -14.94 17.55 -6.33
CA ARG A 845 -15.38 18.86 -6.85
C ARG A 845 -14.20 19.70 -7.33
N PHE A 846 -13.10 19.74 -6.58
CA PHE A 846 -11.85 20.42 -6.97
C PHE A 846 -11.30 19.89 -8.29
N LYS A 847 -11.25 18.55 -8.45
CA LYS A 847 -10.83 17.89 -9.70
C LYS A 847 -11.73 18.29 -10.88
N GLN A 848 -13.05 18.26 -10.70
CA GLN A 848 -14.01 18.68 -11.73
C GLN A 848 -13.87 20.17 -12.12
N GLN A 849 -13.70 21.04 -11.13
CA GLN A 849 -13.43 22.47 -11.36
C GLN A 849 -12.14 22.64 -12.17
N LEU A 850 -11.06 21.96 -11.78
CA LEU A 850 -9.76 22.06 -12.45
C LEU A 850 -9.80 21.55 -13.90
N THR A 851 -10.54 20.47 -14.19
CA THR A 851 -10.81 20.05 -15.59
C THR A 851 -11.45 21.16 -16.39
N ALA A 852 -12.50 21.80 -15.86
CA ALA A 852 -13.18 22.90 -16.55
C ALA A 852 -12.29 24.15 -16.75
N TYR A 853 -11.29 24.38 -15.88
CA TYR A 853 -10.28 25.43 -16.14
C TYR A 853 -9.26 25.03 -17.21
N VAL A 854 -8.80 23.77 -17.23
CA VAL A 854 -7.93 23.28 -18.33
C VAL A 854 -8.64 23.46 -19.67
N GLU A 855 -9.93 23.10 -19.77
CA GLU A 855 -10.74 23.32 -20.96
C GLU A 855 -10.98 24.81 -21.27
N LYS A 856 -11.22 25.66 -20.27
CA LYS A 856 -11.37 27.12 -20.44
C LYS A 856 -10.08 27.76 -20.98
N ILE A 857 -8.93 27.48 -20.37
CA ILE A 857 -7.64 28.07 -20.77
C ILE A 857 -7.25 27.57 -22.17
N TYR A 858 -7.43 26.27 -22.43
CA TYR A 858 -7.25 25.68 -23.76
C TYR A 858 -8.13 26.37 -24.81
N GLY A 859 -9.42 26.55 -24.53
CA GLY A 859 -10.35 27.27 -25.40
C GLY A 859 -9.88 28.71 -25.67
N MET A 860 -9.48 29.45 -24.63
CA MET A 860 -8.97 30.82 -24.77
C MET A 860 -7.72 30.89 -25.66
N MET A 861 -6.76 29.96 -25.53
CA MET A 861 -5.57 29.91 -26.39
C MET A 861 -5.94 29.55 -27.83
N ARG A 862 -6.74 28.50 -28.04
CA ARG A 862 -7.25 28.09 -29.36
C ARG A 862 -7.98 29.22 -30.06
N ASP A 863 -8.84 29.95 -29.34
CA ASP A 863 -9.69 30.99 -29.89
C ASP A 863 -8.97 32.34 -30.07
N SER A 864 -7.77 32.49 -29.50
CA SER A 864 -6.82 33.54 -29.93
C SER A 864 -6.20 33.15 -31.27
N LEU A 865 -5.66 31.93 -31.38
CA LEU A 865 -5.02 31.46 -32.63
C LEU A 865 -6.00 31.39 -33.80
N LYS A 866 -7.25 30.90 -33.59
CA LYS A 866 -8.32 30.95 -34.61
C LYS A 866 -8.58 32.40 -35.07
N ARG A 867 -8.55 33.39 -34.17
CA ARG A 867 -8.83 34.80 -34.46
C ARG A 867 -7.70 35.46 -35.26
N GLU A 868 -6.45 35.22 -34.86
CA GLU A 868 -5.26 35.68 -35.59
C GLU A 868 -5.22 35.08 -37.00
N ILE A 869 -5.43 33.77 -37.12
CA ILE A 869 -5.45 33.09 -38.41
C ILE A 869 -6.63 33.55 -39.26
N SER A 870 -7.85 33.70 -38.72
CA SER A 870 -9.03 34.14 -39.47
C SER A 870 -8.81 35.47 -40.20
N ALA A 871 -8.15 36.43 -39.55
CA ALA A 871 -7.82 37.73 -40.14
C ALA A 871 -6.90 37.61 -41.37
N ILE A 872 -5.93 36.69 -41.33
CA ILE A 872 -4.99 36.43 -42.44
C ILE A 872 -5.62 35.53 -43.50
N LEU A 873 -6.33 34.47 -43.09
CA LEU A 873 -6.99 33.48 -43.93
C LEU A 873 -8.03 34.11 -44.86
N THR A 874 -8.70 35.18 -44.41
CA THR A 874 -9.59 35.98 -45.27
C THR A 874 -8.86 36.54 -46.51
N LEU A 875 -7.58 36.87 -46.39
CA LEU A 875 -6.70 37.33 -47.49
C LEU A 875 -6.11 36.17 -48.33
N CYS A 876 -6.38 34.92 -47.93
CA CYS A 876 -5.98 33.69 -48.62
C CYS A 876 -7.13 33.03 -49.41
N ILE A 877 -8.39 33.42 -49.20
CA ILE A 877 -9.57 32.86 -49.90
C ILE A 877 -9.52 33.09 -51.43
N GLN A 878 -8.93 34.20 -51.87
CA GLN A 878 -8.92 34.60 -53.28
C GLN A 878 -7.54 35.09 -53.75
N ALA A 879 -7.10 34.58 -54.90
CA ALA A 879 -5.85 34.95 -55.55
C ALA A 879 -5.79 36.46 -55.89
N PRO A 880 -4.69 37.18 -55.55
CA PRO A 880 -4.55 38.61 -55.85
C PRO A 880 -4.63 38.90 -57.36
N ARG A 881 -5.69 39.62 -57.77
CA ARG A 881 -5.89 40.02 -59.16
C ARG A 881 -4.90 41.11 -59.57
N ALA A 882 -4.09 40.85 -60.59
CA ALA A 882 -3.17 41.85 -61.14
C ALA A 882 -3.96 43.05 -61.72
N GLY A 883 -3.62 44.26 -61.28
CA GLY A 883 -4.30 45.48 -61.72
C GLY A 883 -4.13 45.75 -63.22
N ARG A 884 -5.23 45.96 -63.94
CA ARG A 884 -5.23 46.29 -65.38
C ARG A 884 -4.73 47.72 -65.62
N VAL A 885 -3.41 47.91 -65.65
CA VAL A 885 -2.81 49.13 -66.21
C VAL A 885 -3.05 49.14 -67.73
N ARG A 886 -3.53 50.27 -68.27
CA ARG A 886 -3.90 50.43 -69.68
C ARG A 886 -2.64 50.34 -70.55
N ALA A 887 -2.66 49.46 -71.57
CA ALA A 887 -1.48 49.18 -72.38
C ALA A 887 -1.01 50.40 -73.20
N SER A 888 0.30 50.65 -73.18
CA SER A 888 1.02 51.42 -74.20
C SER A 888 2.07 50.52 -74.84
N ARG A 889 2.44 50.78 -76.09
CA ARG A 889 3.31 49.89 -76.90
C ARG A 889 4.76 49.97 -76.43
N GLY A 890 5.35 48.84 -76.00
CA GLY A 890 6.81 48.74 -75.82
C GLY A 890 7.31 47.60 -74.91
N SER A 891 7.88 46.57 -75.53
CA SER A 891 8.96 45.67 -75.06
C SER A 891 8.97 45.08 -73.62
N LEU A 892 8.99 43.74 -73.56
CA LEU A 892 9.78 42.90 -72.62
C LEU A 892 9.64 43.03 -71.08
N LYS A 893 8.69 43.79 -70.52
CA LYS A 893 8.51 43.87 -69.04
C LYS A 893 7.38 43.03 -68.42
N SER A 894 6.79 42.09 -69.16
CA SER A 894 5.65 41.27 -68.67
C SER A 894 6.00 40.27 -67.56
N ILE A 895 7.19 39.65 -67.59
CA ILE A 895 7.52 38.50 -66.74
C ILE A 895 7.64 38.87 -65.25
N HIS A 896 8.12 40.07 -64.93
CA HIS A 896 8.29 40.50 -63.53
C HIS A 896 6.97 40.80 -62.78
N SER A 897 5.90 41.19 -63.47
CA SER A 897 4.65 41.57 -62.79
C SER A 897 3.90 40.36 -62.22
N SER A 898 3.93 39.21 -62.92
CA SER A 898 3.35 37.96 -62.43
C SER A 898 4.21 37.26 -61.37
N ALA A 899 5.54 37.48 -61.38
CA ALA A 899 6.41 37.06 -60.29
C ALA A 899 6.09 37.81 -58.98
N LEU A 900 5.91 39.14 -59.06
CA LEU A 900 5.58 39.98 -57.91
C LEU A 900 4.20 39.63 -57.29
N SER A 901 3.17 39.32 -58.08
CA SER A 901 1.88 38.92 -57.50
C SER A 901 1.91 37.54 -56.84
N ARG A 902 2.74 36.60 -57.34
CA ARG A 902 2.99 35.31 -56.69
C ARG A 902 3.80 35.45 -55.39
N GLN A 903 4.78 36.36 -55.34
CA GLN A 903 5.48 36.68 -54.09
C GLN A 903 4.52 37.27 -53.05
N ALA A 904 3.71 38.27 -53.44
CA ALA A 904 2.74 38.88 -52.53
C ALA A 904 1.71 37.87 -51.99
N SER A 905 1.29 36.89 -52.79
CA SER A 905 0.30 35.89 -52.36
C SER A 905 0.89 34.80 -51.44
N SER A 906 2.17 34.44 -51.61
CA SER A 906 2.89 33.53 -50.70
C SER A 906 3.05 34.13 -49.29
N VAL A 907 3.25 35.45 -49.17
CA VAL A 907 3.45 36.13 -47.87
C VAL A 907 2.29 35.92 -46.89
N HIS A 908 1.03 35.85 -47.34
CA HIS A 908 -0.10 35.62 -46.44
C HIS A 908 -0.05 34.22 -45.81
N TRP A 909 0.22 33.18 -46.60
CA TRP A 909 0.38 31.81 -46.11
C TRP A 909 1.60 31.67 -45.18
N GLN A 910 2.72 32.32 -45.52
CA GLN A 910 3.88 32.38 -44.64
C GLN A 910 3.60 33.10 -43.32
N ASN A 911 2.67 34.06 -43.29
CA ASN A 911 2.24 34.71 -42.04
C ASN A 911 1.33 33.79 -41.20
N ILE A 912 0.48 32.96 -41.80
CA ILE A 912 -0.24 31.90 -41.08
C ILE A 912 0.77 30.92 -40.44
N VAL A 913 1.79 30.47 -41.21
CA VAL A 913 2.86 29.61 -40.70
C VAL A 913 3.64 30.26 -39.55
N LYS A 914 3.85 31.58 -39.57
CA LYS A 914 4.44 32.32 -38.43
C LYS A 914 3.54 32.31 -37.18
N CYS A 915 2.23 32.49 -37.30
CA CYS A 915 1.31 32.39 -36.16
C CYS A 915 1.29 30.97 -35.56
N LEU A 916 1.33 29.94 -36.42
CA LEU A 916 1.44 28.54 -36.00
C LEU A 916 2.75 28.29 -35.24
N ASN A 917 3.90 28.71 -35.79
CA ASN A 917 5.21 28.62 -35.14
C ASN A 917 5.25 29.38 -33.81
N HIS A 918 4.79 30.64 -33.78
CA HIS A 918 4.82 31.46 -32.57
C HIS A 918 3.97 30.85 -31.45
N THR A 919 2.83 30.23 -31.78
CA THR A 919 2.00 29.53 -30.79
C THR A 919 2.66 28.23 -30.32
N LEU A 920 3.25 27.45 -31.23
CA LEU A 920 4.00 26.23 -30.90
C LEU A 920 5.19 26.54 -29.98
N GLU A 921 5.99 27.55 -30.30
CA GLU A 921 7.09 28.07 -29.48
C GLU A 921 6.59 28.53 -28.11
N THR A 922 5.52 29.34 -28.06
CA THR A 922 4.95 29.85 -26.81
C THR A 922 4.46 28.71 -25.90
N MET A 923 3.80 27.70 -26.46
CA MET A 923 3.34 26.51 -25.72
C MET A 923 4.50 25.62 -25.28
N ASN A 924 5.49 25.38 -26.13
CA ASN A 924 6.64 24.52 -25.83
C ASN A 924 7.59 25.16 -24.79
N ASN A 925 7.86 26.47 -24.89
CA ASN A 925 8.65 27.23 -23.93
C ASN A 925 7.99 27.30 -22.53
N ASN A 926 6.67 27.12 -22.46
CA ASN A 926 5.90 26.98 -21.22
C ASN A 926 5.58 25.52 -20.87
N TYR A 927 6.26 24.56 -21.51
CA TYR A 927 6.10 23.12 -21.29
C TYR A 927 4.62 22.68 -21.20
N VAL A 928 3.79 23.18 -22.11
CA VAL A 928 2.40 22.71 -22.27
C VAL A 928 2.44 21.26 -22.78
N PRO A 929 1.66 20.34 -22.21
CA PRO A 929 1.68 18.93 -22.62
C PRO A 929 1.47 18.74 -24.14
N PRO A 930 2.30 17.95 -24.85
CA PRO A 930 2.26 17.86 -26.32
C PRO A 930 0.90 17.45 -26.90
N MET A 931 0.13 16.61 -26.20
CA MET A 931 -1.22 16.22 -26.61
C MET A 931 -2.21 17.40 -26.66
N ILE A 932 -2.02 18.41 -25.80
CA ILE A 932 -2.86 19.62 -25.77
C ILE A 932 -2.44 20.56 -26.91
N ILE A 933 -1.13 20.69 -27.17
CA ILE A 933 -0.59 21.40 -28.33
C ILE A 933 -1.16 20.79 -29.63
N ARG A 934 -1.10 19.46 -29.75
CA ARG A 934 -1.64 18.70 -30.89
C ARG A 934 -3.14 18.92 -31.09
N LYS A 935 -3.97 18.78 -30.04
CA LYS A 935 -5.42 19.08 -30.14
C LYS A 935 -5.70 20.55 -30.52
N THR A 936 -4.85 21.49 -30.10
CA THR A 936 -4.97 22.91 -30.51
C THR A 936 -4.84 23.03 -32.02
N PHE A 937 -3.79 22.46 -32.60
CA PHE A 937 -3.54 22.55 -34.04
C PHE A 937 -4.56 21.79 -34.87
N SER A 938 -5.04 20.62 -34.44
CA SER A 938 -6.11 19.91 -35.17
C SER A 938 -7.41 20.73 -35.24
N GLN A 939 -7.83 21.39 -34.15
CA GLN A 939 -9.02 22.27 -34.18
C GLN A 939 -8.81 23.55 -35.00
N VAL A 940 -7.58 24.04 -35.11
CA VAL A 940 -7.24 25.19 -35.96
C VAL A 940 -7.22 24.80 -37.44
N PHE A 941 -6.69 23.62 -37.78
CA PHE A 941 -6.70 23.09 -39.14
C PHE A 941 -8.12 22.72 -39.60
N ALA A 942 -8.95 22.14 -38.72
CA ALA A 942 -10.38 21.92 -38.98
C ALA A 942 -11.13 23.24 -39.23
N PHE A 943 -10.88 24.28 -38.43
CA PHE A 943 -11.42 25.62 -38.66
C PHE A 943 -10.97 26.21 -40.01
N MET A 944 -9.69 26.07 -40.37
CA MET A 944 -9.19 26.50 -41.67
C MET A 944 -9.84 25.73 -42.82
N ASN A 945 -10.09 24.42 -42.66
CA ASN A 945 -10.85 23.61 -43.62
C ASN A 945 -12.25 24.18 -43.84
N VAL A 946 -13.02 24.37 -42.77
CA VAL A 946 -14.40 24.92 -42.80
C VAL A 946 -14.43 26.29 -43.48
N GLN A 947 -13.57 27.22 -43.04
CA GLN A 947 -13.54 28.59 -43.54
C GLN A 947 -13.18 28.67 -45.03
N LEU A 948 -12.15 27.94 -45.48
CA LEU A 948 -11.74 27.93 -46.90
C LEU A 948 -12.78 27.22 -47.78
N PHE A 949 -13.28 26.07 -47.35
CA PHE A 949 -14.20 25.23 -48.13
C PHE A 949 -15.59 25.86 -48.27
N ASN A 950 -16.16 26.40 -47.19
CA ASN A 950 -17.44 27.12 -47.26
C ASN A 950 -17.31 28.39 -48.13
N SER A 951 -16.19 29.12 -48.04
CA SER A 951 -15.93 30.28 -48.91
C SER A 951 -15.90 29.91 -50.40
N LEU A 952 -15.35 28.74 -50.72
CA LEU A 952 -15.28 28.18 -52.08
C LEU A 952 -16.67 27.76 -52.58
N LEU A 953 -17.50 27.12 -51.74
CA LEU A 953 -18.88 26.73 -52.06
C LEU A 953 -19.88 27.90 -52.21
N LEU A 954 -19.59 29.04 -51.58
CA LEU A 954 -20.45 30.23 -51.59
C LEU A 954 -20.09 31.24 -52.70
N ARG A 955 -18.85 31.24 -53.21
CA ARG A 955 -18.34 32.29 -54.11
C ARG A 955 -17.83 31.74 -55.45
N ARG A 956 -18.58 31.97 -56.53
CA ARG A 956 -18.23 31.51 -57.89
C ARG A 956 -16.84 31.99 -58.33
N GLU A 957 -16.44 33.18 -57.93
CA GLU A 957 -15.13 33.77 -58.24
C GLU A 957 -13.94 33.16 -57.47
N CYS A 958 -14.20 32.20 -56.58
CA CYS A 958 -13.20 31.35 -55.93
C CYS A 958 -13.06 29.97 -56.62
N CYS A 959 -14.05 29.55 -57.43
CA CYS A 959 -14.00 28.34 -58.25
C CYS A 959 -13.36 28.60 -59.63
N SER A 960 -12.10 29.04 -59.65
CA SER A 960 -11.30 29.17 -60.88
C SER A 960 -10.01 28.37 -60.83
N PHE A 961 -9.42 28.08 -61.99
CA PHE A 961 -8.17 27.32 -62.06
C PHE A 961 -7.02 28.03 -61.34
N SER A 962 -6.85 29.35 -61.56
CA SER A 962 -5.80 30.12 -60.90
C SER A 962 -5.99 30.24 -59.39
N ASN A 963 -7.24 30.26 -58.91
CA ASN A 963 -7.53 30.26 -57.48
C ASN A 963 -7.26 28.87 -56.87
N GLY A 964 -7.57 27.79 -57.59
CA GLY A 964 -7.15 26.44 -57.25
C GLY A 964 -5.63 26.32 -57.11
N GLU A 965 -4.85 26.80 -58.08
CA GLU A 965 -3.37 26.81 -57.98
C GLU A 965 -2.87 27.60 -56.76
N PHE A 966 -3.47 28.76 -56.48
CA PHE A 966 -3.09 29.58 -55.34
C PHE A 966 -3.38 28.90 -54.00
N LEU A 967 -4.59 28.35 -53.83
CA LEU A 967 -4.95 27.59 -52.64
C LEU A 967 -4.08 26.33 -52.50
N LYS A 968 -3.73 25.66 -53.60
CA LYS A 968 -2.87 24.47 -53.60
C LYS A 968 -1.45 24.78 -53.10
N ALA A 969 -0.86 25.90 -53.55
CA ALA A 969 0.43 26.35 -53.05
C ALA A 969 0.38 26.72 -51.56
N GLY A 970 -0.72 27.34 -51.10
CA GLY A 970 -0.95 27.63 -49.68
C GLY A 970 -1.08 26.39 -48.80
N LEU A 971 -1.84 25.40 -49.26
CA LEU A 971 -1.96 24.09 -48.60
C LEU A 971 -0.61 23.36 -48.52
N GLN A 972 0.26 23.52 -49.53
CA GLN A 972 1.60 22.92 -49.53
C GLN A 972 2.55 23.55 -48.49
N GLU A 973 2.44 24.85 -48.20
CA GLU A 973 3.17 25.48 -47.08
C GLU A 973 2.71 24.91 -45.72
N LEU A 974 1.42 24.59 -45.56
CA LEU A 974 0.86 23.94 -44.36
C LEU A 974 1.26 22.46 -44.25
N GLU A 975 1.27 21.72 -45.37
CA GLU A 975 1.79 20.34 -45.43
C GLU A 975 3.26 20.29 -45.01
N GLN A 976 4.06 21.25 -45.49
CA GLN A 976 5.47 21.37 -45.13
C GLN A 976 5.66 21.79 -43.66
N TRP A 977 4.75 22.58 -43.08
CA TRP A 977 4.77 22.89 -41.64
C TRP A 977 4.44 21.66 -40.78
N CYS A 978 3.40 20.90 -41.14
CA CYS A 978 3.07 19.63 -40.49
C CYS A 978 4.19 18.59 -40.63
N SER A 979 4.94 18.60 -41.74
CA SER A 979 6.07 17.68 -41.98
C SER A 979 7.36 18.07 -41.23
N ARG A 980 7.55 19.36 -40.91
CA ARG A 980 8.70 19.85 -40.11
C ARG A 980 8.46 19.75 -38.61
N THR A 981 7.23 19.94 -38.19
CA THR A 981 6.78 19.78 -36.81
C THR A 981 6.69 18.28 -36.50
N THR A 982 7.24 17.81 -35.38
CA THR A 982 7.20 16.36 -35.09
C THR A 982 5.77 15.86 -34.88
N GLU A 983 5.53 14.58 -35.16
CA GLU A 983 4.24 13.89 -34.99
C GLU A 983 3.66 14.06 -33.57
N GLU A 984 4.54 14.26 -32.59
CA GLU A 984 4.24 14.62 -31.20
C GLU A 984 3.33 15.86 -31.05
N TYR A 985 3.57 16.91 -31.85
CA TYR A 985 2.84 18.19 -31.79
C TYR A 985 1.92 18.43 -32.99
N ALA A 986 2.22 17.89 -34.18
CA ALA A 986 1.38 18.06 -35.37
C ALA A 986 0.30 16.97 -35.49
N GLY A 987 0.67 15.70 -35.32
CA GLY A 987 -0.22 14.54 -35.50
C GLY A 987 -1.03 14.56 -36.79
N THR A 988 -2.30 14.14 -36.69
CA THR A 988 -3.27 14.06 -37.79
C THR A 988 -3.84 15.42 -38.23
N SER A 989 -3.27 16.56 -37.81
CA SER A 989 -3.83 17.89 -38.14
C SER A 989 -3.85 18.17 -39.65
N TRP A 990 -3.02 17.48 -40.45
CA TRP A 990 -3.07 17.55 -41.92
C TRP A 990 -4.33 16.93 -42.52
N ASP A 991 -4.92 15.93 -41.86
CA ASP A 991 -6.09 15.19 -42.33
C ASP A 991 -7.38 15.99 -42.15
N GLU A 992 -7.42 16.88 -41.16
CA GLU A 992 -8.52 17.84 -40.93
C GLU A 992 -8.79 18.75 -42.15
N LEU A 993 -7.77 18.99 -42.99
CA LEU A 993 -7.87 19.77 -44.24
C LEU A 993 -8.42 18.96 -45.44
N GLN A 994 -8.90 17.73 -45.23
CA GLN A 994 -9.34 16.82 -46.31
C GLN A 994 -10.35 17.42 -47.31
N HIS A 995 -11.35 18.19 -46.85
CA HIS A 995 -12.39 18.72 -47.74
C HIS A 995 -11.82 19.80 -48.67
N ILE A 996 -11.07 20.77 -48.14
CA ILE A 996 -10.42 21.79 -48.97
C ILE A 996 -9.32 21.20 -49.85
N ARG A 997 -8.57 20.19 -49.37
CA ARG A 997 -7.56 19.45 -50.16
C ARG A 997 -8.19 18.78 -51.39
N GLN A 998 -9.31 18.06 -51.23
CA GLN A 998 -10.03 17.43 -52.34
C GLN A 998 -10.66 18.47 -53.29
N ALA A 999 -11.34 19.49 -52.76
CA ALA A 999 -11.93 20.56 -53.57
C ALA A 999 -10.90 21.29 -54.43
N VAL A 1000 -9.74 21.61 -53.87
CA VAL A 1000 -8.63 22.28 -54.58
C VAL A 1000 -7.95 21.33 -55.57
N GLY A 1001 -7.76 20.06 -55.20
CA GLY A 1001 -7.27 19.02 -56.11
C GLY A 1001 -8.15 18.88 -57.35
N PHE A 1002 -9.46 18.83 -57.15
CA PHE A 1002 -10.47 18.82 -58.22
C PHE A 1002 -10.43 20.10 -59.06
N LEU A 1003 -10.41 21.30 -58.46
CA LEU A 1003 -10.31 22.57 -59.20
C LEU A 1003 -9.10 22.63 -60.15
N VAL A 1004 -7.94 22.09 -59.73
CA VAL A 1004 -6.68 22.10 -60.51
C VAL A 1004 -6.57 20.92 -61.51
N LEU A 1005 -7.52 19.99 -61.54
CA LEU A 1005 -7.55 18.90 -62.53
C LEU A 1005 -7.82 19.43 -63.94
N HIS A 1006 -6.95 19.14 -64.91
CA HIS A 1006 -7.08 19.62 -66.30
C HIS A 1006 -8.12 18.85 -67.14
N GLN A 1007 -8.38 17.57 -66.86
CA GLN A 1007 -9.19 16.68 -67.71
C GLN A 1007 -10.56 16.32 -67.08
N LYS A 1008 -11.22 17.28 -66.42
CA LYS A 1008 -12.51 17.07 -65.73
C LYS A 1008 -13.61 16.49 -66.63
N SER A 1009 -13.61 16.83 -67.92
CA SER A 1009 -14.60 16.39 -68.90
C SER A 1009 -14.48 14.91 -69.31
N HIS A 1010 -13.36 14.25 -68.99
CA HIS A 1010 -13.08 12.85 -69.32
C HIS A 1010 -13.22 11.89 -68.13
N LYS A 1011 -13.60 12.38 -66.94
CA LYS A 1011 -13.79 11.56 -65.74
C LYS A 1011 -15.25 11.16 -65.57
N THR A 1012 -15.51 9.89 -65.28
CA THR A 1012 -16.85 9.37 -64.93
C THR A 1012 -17.29 9.84 -63.55
N LEU A 1013 -18.58 9.64 -63.21
CA LEU A 1013 -19.10 9.99 -61.88
C LEU A 1013 -18.38 9.20 -60.76
N GLU A 1014 -18.19 7.90 -60.96
CA GLU A 1014 -17.52 7.00 -60.01
C GLU A 1014 -16.05 7.40 -59.80
N GLU A 1015 -15.30 7.71 -60.86
CA GLU A 1015 -13.92 8.23 -60.72
C GLU A 1015 -13.87 9.58 -59.99
N ILE A 1016 -14.95 10.37 -60.03
CA ILE A 1016 -15.00 11.66 -59.32
C ILE A 1016 -15.35 11.47 -57.84
N THR A 1017 -16.31 10.61 -57.51
CA THR A 1017 -16.69 10.35 -56.11
C THR A 1017 -15.64 9.49 -55.41
N ASP A 1018 -15.19 8.39 -56.01
CA ASP A 1018 -14.51 7.32 -55.27
C ASP A 1018 -12.98 7.47 -55.33
N GLU A 1019 -12.42 7.93 -56.46
CA GLU A 1019 -10.96 8.17 -56.58
C GLU A 1019 -10.56 9.62 -56.20
N LEU A 1020 -11.31 10.62 -56.66
CA LEU A 1020 -10.87 12.02 -56.60
C LEU A 1020 -11.40 12.81 -55.39
N CYS A 1021 -12.64 12.57 -54.96
CA CYS A 1021 -13.32 13.34 -53.91
C CYS A 1021 -14.10 12.48 -52.87
N PRO A 1022 -13.53 11.38 -52.30
CA PRO A 1022 -14.26 10.43 -51.45
C PRO A 1022 -14.72 10.95 -50.08
N VAL A 1023 -14.47 12.23 -49.76
CA VAL A 1023 -14.96 12.90 -48.55
C VAL A 1023 -16.00 13.98 -48.87
N LEU A 1024 -16.13 14.40 -50.14
CA LEU A 1024 -17.10 15.42 -50.54
C LEU A 1024 -18.43 14.78 -50.93
N SER A 1025 -19.54 15.35 -50.46
CA SER A 1025 -20.87 14.87 -50.86
C SER A 1025 -21.16 15.22 -52.34
N ILE A 1026 -22.05 14.45 -52.98
CA ILE A 1026 -22.47 14.69 -54.38
C ILE A 1026 -22.97 16.13 -54.55
N SER A 1027 -23.72 16.65 -53.58
CA SER A 1027 -24.16 18.05 -53.53
C SER A 1027 -23.00 19.06 -53.54
N GLN A 1028 -21.92 18.80 -52.79
CA GLN A 1028 -20.73 19.67 -52.75
C GLN A 1028 -19.94 19.60 -54.06
N ILE A 1029 -19.71 18.39 -54.59
CA ILE A 1029 -19.01 18.19 -55.87
C ILE A 1029 -19.79 18.86 -57.02
N TYR A 1030 -21.10 18.66 -57.08
CA TYR A 1030 -22.00 19.33 -58.03
C TYR A 1030 -21.89 20.86 -57.94
N ARG A 1031 -21.90 21.41 -56.72
CA ARG A 1031 -21.80 22.85 -56.49
C ARG A 1031 -20.45 23.42 -56.94
N ILE A 1032 -19.34 22.75 -56.66
CA ILE A 1032 -18.00 23.16 -57.10
C ILE A 1032 -17.89 23.04 -58.63
N GLY A 1033 -18.29 21.90 -59.19
CA GLY A 1033 -18.19 21.60 -60.62
C GLY A 1033 -19.05 22.49 -61.52
N THR A 1034 -20.23 22.92 -61.06
CA THR A 1034 -21.11 23.85 -61.80
C THR A 1034 -20.71 25.32 -61.65
N MET A 1035 -20.00 25.69 -60.58
CA MET A 1035 -19.43 27.03 -60.43
C MET A 1035 -18.05 27.19 -61.11
N PHE A 1036 -17.35 26.08 -61.37
CA PHE A 1036 -16.01 26.07 -61.98
C PHE A 1036 -15.97 26.78 -63.33
N TRP A 1037 -14.90 27.55 -63.55
CA TRP A 1037 -14.49 28.03 -64.86
C TRP A 1037 -12.96 28.12 -64.92
N ASP A 1038 -12.37 27.77 -66.07
CA ASP A 1038 -10.93 27.97 -66.27
C ASP A 1038 -10.67 29.39 -66.78
N ASP A 1039 -9.85 30.12 -66.04
CA ASP A 1039 -9.46 31.51 -66.30
C ASP A 1039 -8.07 31.65 -66.93
N LYS A 1040 -7.37 30.54 -67.20
CA LYS A 1040 -5.93 30.48 -67.50
C LYS A 1040 -5.57 29.56 -68.68
N TYR A 1041 -6.22 28.40 -68.81
CA TYR A 1041 -5.94 27.40 -69.85
C TYR A 1041 -7.15 27.00 -70.70
N GLY A 1042 -8.37 27.41 -70.32
CA GLY A 1042 -9.60 27.07 -71.06
C GLY A 1042 -10.04 25.60 -70.94
N ALA A 1043 -9.58 24.87 -69.91
CA ALA A 1043 -10.01 23.52 -69.64
C ALA A 1043 -11.54 23.44 -69.42
N GLN A 1044 -12.15 22.40 -69.99
CA GLN A 1044 -13.58 22.15 -69.85
C GLN A 1044 -13.93 21.73 -68.40
N GLY A 1045 -15.16 22.04 -68.00
CA GLY A 1045 -15.72 21.58 -66.72
C GLY A 1045 -16.10 20.10 -66.74
N LEU A 1046 -17.02 19.72 -65.85
CA LEU A 1046 -17.64 18.39 -65.90
C LEU A 1046 -18.44 18.20 -67.20
N SER A 1047 -18.57 16.94 -67.64
CA SER A 1047 -19.44 16.58 -68.76
C SER A 1047 -20.92 16.82 -68.40
N GLN A 1048 -21.75 17.10 -69.41
CA GLN A 1048 -23.20 17.33 -69.17
C GLN A 1048 -23.92 16.09 -68.63
N GLU A 1049 -23.41 14.89 -68.97
CA GLU A 1049 -23.88 13.61 -68.45
C GLU A 1049 -23.63 13.49 -66.93
N VAL A 1050 -22.40 13.76 -66.48
CA VAL A 1050 -22.06 13.77 -65.05
C VAL A 1050 -22.84 14.84 -64.28
N ILE A 1051 -23.01 16.04 -64.86
CA ILE A 1051 -23.84 17.11 -64.29
C ILE A 1051 -25.33 16.70 -64.23
N GLY A 1052 -25.81 15.89 -65.17
CA GLY A 1052 -27.14 15.29 -65.15
C GLY A 1052 -27.33 14.31 -64.00
N ASN A 1053 -26.44 13.31 -63.91
CA ASN A 1053 -26.51 12.24 -62.91
C ASN A 1053 -26.32 12.77 -61.47
N MET A 1054 -25.42 13.74 -61.26
CA MET A 1054 -25.28 14.42 -59.97
C MET A 1054 -26.55 15.19 -59.57
N ARG A 1055 -27.28 15.75 -60.55
CA ARG A 1055 -28.52 16.51 -60.28
C ARG A 1055 -29.64 15.60 -59.79
N THR A 1056 -29.85 14.45 -60.43
CA THR A 1056 -30.92 13.51 -60.03
C THR A 1056 -30.67 12.95 -58.63
N MET A 1057 -29.44 12.52 -58.32
CA MET A 1057 -29.09 12.07 -56.97
C MET A 1057 -29.27 13.18 -55.92
N THR A 1058 -28.88 14.41 -56.25
CA THR A 1058 -29.09 15.57 -55.35
C THR A 1058 -30.58 15.85 -55.08
N THR A 1059 -31.47 15.63 -56.06
CA THR A 1059 -32.92 15.76 -55.81
C THR A 1059 -33.47 14.64 -54.94
N ASP A 1060 -33.01 13.39 -55.11
CA ASP A 1060 -33.51 12.24 -54.34
C ASP A 1060 -33.04 12.30 -52.86
N ASP A 1061 -31.81 12.75 -52.60
CA ASP A 1061 -31.30 13.04 -51.25
C ASP A 1061 -32.13 14.12 -50.53
N SER A 1062 -32.60 15.13 -51.27
CA SER A 1062 -33.39 16.24 -50.70
C SER A 1062 -34.81 15.83 -50.30
N ILE A 1063 -35.38 14.82 -50.96
CA ILE A 1063 -36.71 14.26 -50.64
C ILE A 1063 -36.62 13.36 -49.40
N THR A 1064 -35.49 12.66 -49.21
CA THR A 1064 -35.30 11.72 -48.10
C THR A 1064 -34.72 12.37 -46.84
N THR A 1065 -33.98 13.47 -46.94
CA THR A 1065 -33.35 14.16 -45.79
C THR A 1065 -33.48 15.70 -45.84
N PRO A 1066 -34.56 16.30 -45.31
CA PRO A 1066 -34.86 17.74 -45.45
C PRO A 1066 -33.94 18.71 -44.66
N ASN A 1067 -32.80 18.24 -44.15
CA ASN A 1067 -31.87 18.98 -43.28
C ASN A 1067 -30.39 18.85 -43.70
N SER A 1068 -30.09 18.35 -44.90
CA SER A 1068 -28.73 18.16 -45.41
C SER A 1068 -28.08 19.47 -45.86
N SER A 1069 -27.45 20.19 -44.91
CA SER A 1069 -26.56 21.30 -45.23
C SER A 1069 -25.38 20.82 -46.10
N PHE A 1070 -25.13 21.50 -47.23
CA PHE A 1070 -23.94 21.25 -48.05
C PHE A 1070 -22.71 22.03 -47.55
N LEU A 1071 -22.87 22.94 -46.59
CA LEU A 1071 -21.78 23.64 -45.91
C LEU A 1071 -21.32 22.83 -44.68
N LEU A 1072 -20.05 22.97 -44.32
CA LEU A 1072 -19.48 22.38 -43.11
C LEU A 1072 -19.76 23.26 -41.88
N ASP A 1073 -20.09 22.65 -40.75
CA ASP A 1073 -20.33 23.35 -39.48
C ASP A 1073 -19.01 23.65 -38.73
N ASP A 1074 -18.95 24.76 -37.97
CA ASP A 1074 -17.77 25.16 -37.16
C ASP A 1074 -17.81 24.63 -35.70
N ASP A 1075 -18.71 23.68 -35.40
CA ASP A 1075 -18.92 23.06 -34.07
C ASP A 1075 -17.75 22.13 -33.62
N SER A 1076 -16.54 22.38 -34.13
CA SER A 1076 -15.31 21.61 -33.90
C SER A 1076 -14.65 21.90 -32.55
N SER A 1077 -15.42 22.01 -31.46
CA SER A 1077 -14.88 22.08 -30.10
C SER A 1077 -14.61 20.67 -29.55
N ILE A 1078 -13.52 20.03 -29.98
CA ILE A 1078 -13.12 18.72 -29.45
C ILE A 1078 -12.73 18.88 -27.97
N PRO A 1079 -13.42 18.22 -27.00
CA PRO A 1079 -13.07 18.33 -25.59
C PRO A 1079 -11.73 17.63 -25.29
N ILE A 1080 -11.10 18.01 -24.17
CA ILE A 1080 -9.91 17.29 -23.67
C ILE A 1080 -10.42 16.23 -22.69
N SER A 1081 -10.52 14.98 -23.14
CA SER A 1081 -11.08 13.93 -22.29
C SER A 1081 -10.13 13.59 -21.12
N LEU A 1082 -10.69 13.10 -20.01
CA LEU A 1082 -9.90 12.68 -18.85
C LEU A 1082 -8.91 11.54 -19.18
N ASP A 1083 -9.17 10.77 -20.23
CA ASP A 1083 -8.29 9.68 -20.71
C ASP A 1083 -7.22 10.19 -21.70
N ASP A 1084 -7.42 11.36 -22.32
CA ASP A 1084 -6.32 12.12 -22.94
C ASP A 1084 -5.44 12.76 -21.86
N ILE A 1085 -6.05 13.23 -20.76
CA ILE A 1085 -5.36 13.83 -19.61
C ILE A 1085 -4.52 12.79 -18.86
N ALA A 1086 -4.99 11.55 -18.74
CA ALA A 1086 -4.20 10.45 -18.18
C ALA A 1086 -2.97 10.07 -19.03
N ARG A 1087 -3.00 10.36 -20.34
CA ARG A 1087 -1.90 10.07 -21.29
C ARG A 1087 -0.90 11.22 -21.48
N LEU A 1088 -1.03 12.33 -20.75
CA LEU A 1088 -0.23 13.54 -21.00
C LEU A 1088 1.27 13.41 -20.73
N MET A 1089 1.66 12.59 -19.74
CA MET A 1089 3.00 12.66 -19.14
C MET A 1089 3.54 11.27 -18.80
N LEU A 1090 4.77 11.01 -19.21
CA LEU A 1090 5.61 9.91 -18.75
C LEU A 1090 6.26 10.29 -17.42
N ASP A 1091 6.14 9.41 -16.42
CA ASP A 1091 6.86 9.39 -15.14
C ASP A 1091 7.14 10.75 -14.47
N ILE A 1092 6.06 11.45 -14.07
CA ILE A 1092 6.18 12.52 -13.06
C ILE A 1092 6.31 11.91 -11.67
N ASN A 1093 7.56 11.63 -11.27
CA ASN A 1093 7.91 11.56 -9.87
C ASN A 1093 7.85 12.99 -9.27
N PRO A 1094 7.04 13.25 -8.23
CA PRO A 1094 6.92 14.58 -7.63
C PRO A 1094 8.03 14.91 -6.61
N THR A 1095 8.92 13.98 -6.25
CA THR A 1095 9.93 14.20 -5.19
C THR A 1095 10.83 15.42 -5.44
N ASP A 1096 11.23 15.65 -6.69
CA ASP A 1096 12.50 16.34 -7.00
C ASP A 1096 12.41 17.88 -7.06
N VAL A 1097 11.24 18.47 -6.85
CA VAL A 1097 11.02 19.93 -7.03
C VAL A 1097 11.45 20.76 -5.81
N GLU A 1098 12.33 21.76 -6.01
CA GLU A 1098 12.76 22.70 -4.97
C GLU A 1098 11.71 23.79 -4.63
N PRO A 1099 11.30 23.95 -3.35
CA PRO A 1099 10.39 25.01 -2.94
C PRO A 1099 11.03 26.41 -3.08
N PRO A 1100 10.27 27.48 -3.37
CA PRO A 1100 10.79 28.84 -3.44
C PRO A 1100 11.23 29.38 -2.06
N PRO A 1101 12.05 30.44 -2.00
CA PRO A 1101 12.56 31.00 -0.73
C PRO A 1101 11.45 31.33 0.29
N LEU A 1102 10.31 31.83 -0.19
CA LEU A 1102 9.12 32.16 0.61
C LEU A 1102 8.53 30.94 1.36
N LEU A 1103 8.71 29.72 0.83
CA LEU A 1103 8.36 28.48 1.54
C LEU A 1103 9.54 27.92 2.35
N ARG A 1104 10.79 28.03 1.88
CA ARG A 1104 11.98 27.58 2.64
C ARG A 1104 12.11 28.27 4.00
N GLN A 1105 11.68 29.53 4.10
CA GLN A 1105 11.75 30.33 5.33
C GLN A 1105 10.63 30.01 6.33
N ASN A 1106 9.54 29.34 5.91
CA ASN A 1106 8.46 28.95 6.81
C ASN A 1106 8.66 27.51 7.29
N SER A 1107 8.88 27.37 8.61
CA SER A 1107 9.07 26.07 9.29
C SER A 1107 8.01 25.01 8.97
N GLN A 1108 6.78 25.41 8.61
CA GLN A 1108 5.68 24.50 8.31
C GLN A 1108 5.76 23.85 6.93
N PHE A 1109 6.69 24.29 6.07
CA PHE A 1109 6.92 23.75 4.74
C PHE A 1109 8.21 22.94 4.61
N HIS A 1110 8.93 22.63 5.71
CA HIS A 1110 10.12 21.77 5.67
C HIS A 1110 9.86 20.36 5.11
N PHE A 1111 8.62 19.87 5.14
CA PHE A 1111 8.24 18.60 4.48
C PHE A 1111 8.47 18.62 2.95
N LEU A 1112 8.50 19.81 2.32
CA LEU A 1112 8.84 19.95 0.90
C LEU A 1112 10.32 19.70 0.60
N LEU A 1113 11.19 19.79 1.62
CA LEU A 1113 12.65 19.62 1.53
C LEU A 1113 13.12 18.21 1.93
N GLN A 1114 12.24 17.36 2.43
CA GLN A 1114 12.57 15.96 2.74
C GLN A 1114 12.56 15.13 1.46
N GLN A 1115 13.75 14.78 0.98
CA GLN A 1115 13.89 13.67 0.03
C GLN A 1115 13.54 12.37 0.76
N HIS A 1116 12.58 11.61 0.22
CA HIS A 1116 12.34 10.24 0.65
C HIS A 1116 13.50 9.36 0.18
N THR A 1117 14.40 9.03 1.10
CA THR A 1117 15.38 7.96 0.92
C THR A 1117 14.76 6.65 1.41
N ASP A 1118 14.00 6.01 0.54
CA ASP A 1118 13.49 4.63 0.67
C ASP A 1118 14.20 3.72 -0.35
#